data_AF-A0A231GX49-F1
#
_entry.id   AF-A0A231GX49-F1
#
_cell.length_a   1.000
_cell.length_b   1.000
_cell.length_c   1.000
_cell.angle_alpha   90.00
_cell.angle_beta   90.00
_cell.angle_gamma   90.00
#
_symmetry.space_group_name_H-M   'P 1'
#
loop_
_entity.id
_entity.type
_entity.pdbx_description
1 polymer ?
#
loop_
_entity_poly.entity_id
_entity_poly.type
_entity_poly.pdbx_seq_one_letter_code
_entity_poly.pdbx_strand_id
1 'polypeptide(L)'
;MTTTVLDTPPVAVTEPPPARTAGPRWRQLSLVALLAATALLYVWNLGASGWANEFYAAAVQAGSQSWKAMLFGSSDAANAITVDKTPGALWVMDISARLFGFNSWSLLVPQAVEGVAAVAVLYAAVRRVAGHWPGILAGAVLALTPAAALMFRFDNPDALLVLLLTAAAYCVLRSIENSSAAWWLPLAGVAVGFGFLAKMMQAFIVLPVFAVVYLLAAQVPWKTRVVRSALAVLAMVVSAGWYLAVVALWPASSRPFIGGSQHNSVLELALGYNGFGRLTGDEVGGLGNMNHDVGWARLFGSEMGGQISWLIPAALILGVAGLWLTRRAPRTDPTRAALLLWLGWLVLTGGIFSFASGILHPYYTVALAPAVAGSVAIGAWQLWLRRNDLRATAVLSGTLVVTTVLACILLARTGEWNPWLRPVIAVVGVGAAALLLVVSRLPRALGAAVVALALAAGLAGPTAYALATASTPHTGAIPSAGPSTGRFGGMPPGGAPGGQSTTSGATAHTGGPMGGLLGGITVGSNLSAALSDDADAYTWVAAAVGSNSAAAYQLATGDPVMAVGGFNGTDPSPTLAQFQQYVAQHKIHYFVGGAGMGSMRGTSSGGSQAASEIATWVAETFTARTIDGVTVYDLTAPAE
;
A
#
# COMPACT_ATOMS: atom_id res chain seq x y z
N MET A 1 57.91 62.97 17.06
CA MET A 1 56.82 62.15 17.60
C MET A 1 55.82 61.89 16.50
N THR A 2 55.81 60.66 15.99
CA THR A 2 54.91 60.16 14.94
C THR A 2 53.69 59.55 15.60
N THR A 3 52.52 60.14 15.42
CA THR A 3 51.23 59.61 15.89
C THR A 3 50.55 58.89 14.73
N THR A 4 50.49 57.56 14.84
CA THR A 4 49.75 56.64 13.98
C THR A 4 48.25 56.81 14.20
N VAL A 5 47.52 57.17 13.15
CA VAL A 5 46.05 57.08 13.10
C VAL A 5 45.72 55.65 12.65
N LEU A 6 44.98 54.91 13.50
CA LEU A 6 44.45 53.58 13.17
C LEU A 6 43.27 53.74 12.23
N ASP A 7 43.37 53.20 11.00
CA ASP A 7 42.25 53.04 10.08
C ASP A 7 41.23 52.04 10.66
N THR A 8 40.04 52.52 10.97
CA THR A 8 38.87 51.65 11.21
C THR A 8 38.41 51.02 9.90
N PRO A 9 38.23 49.69 9.81
CA PRO A 9 37.72 49.05 8.61
C PRO A 9 36.26 49.49 8.36
N PRO A 10 35.84 49.64 7.09
CA PRO A 10 34.47 50.03 6.77
C PRO A 10 33.49 48.97 7.27
N VAL A 11 32.47 49.43 8.01
CA VAL A 11 31.34 48.60 8.43
C VAL A 11 30.67 48.04 7.18
N ALA A 12 30.75 46.71 7.00
CA ALA A 12 30.03 46.02 5.95
C ALA A 12 28.52 46.20 6.19
N VAL A 13 27.89 47.07 5.40
CA VAL A 13 26.43 47.18 5.32
C VAL A 13 25.92 45.84 4.83
N THR A 14 25.36 45.04 5.73
CA THR A 14 24.67 43.80 5.39
C THR A 14 23.38 44.20 4.70
N GLU A 15 23.28 43.92 3.39
CA GLU A 15 22.01 44.07 2.68
C GLU A 15 20.93 43.25 3.41
N PRO A 16 19.74 43.83 3.67
CA PRO A 16 18.65 43.07 4.23
C PRO A 16 18.34 41.89 3.29
N PRO A 17 18.08 40.68 3.84
CA PRO A 17 17.78 39.52 3.00
C PRO A 17 16.62 39.87 2.06
N PRO A 18 16.68 39.45 0.78
CA PRO A 18 15.63 39.78 -0.18
C PRO A 18 14.29 39.32 0.40
N ALA A 19 13.34 40.25 0.51
CA ALA A 19 11.98 39.96 0.93
C ALA A 19 11.48 38.77 0.10
N ARG A 20 11.00 37.72 0.77
CA ARG A 20 10.37 36.57 0.11
C ARG A 20 9.15 37.08 -0.66
N THR A 21 9.33 37.48 -1.91
CA THR A 21 8.23 37.84 -2.79
C THR A 21 7.33 36.62 -2.88
N ALA A 22 6.10 36.74 -2.35
CA ALA A 22 5.09 35.70 -2.48
C ALA A 22 5.05 35.29 -3.96
N GLY A 23 5.25 34.01 -4.24
CA GLY A 23 5.23 33.52 -5.62
C GLY A 23 3.89 33.86 -6.29
N PRO A 24 3.82 33.84 -7.63
CA PRO A 24 2.59 34.16 -8.34
C PRO A 24 1.42 33.35 -7.79
N ARG A 25 0.29 34.02 -7.46
CA ARG A 25 -0.91 33.40 -6.85
C ARG A 25 -1.37 32.14 -7.60
N TRP A 26 -1.24 32.11 -8.92
CA TRP A 26 -1.60 30.96 -9.75
C TRP A 26 -0.86 29.66 -9.36
N ARG A 27 0.38 29.74 -8.85
CA ARG A 27 1.15 28.55 -8.41
C ARG A 27 0.59 27.93 -7.13
N GLN A 28 0.03 28.77 -6.26
CA GLN A 28 -0.62 28.32 -5.04
C GLN A 28 -1.99 27.73 -5.39
N LEU A 29 -2.76 28.43 -6.23
CA LEU A 29 -4.07 27.98 -6.68
C LEU A 29 -4.02 26.64 -7.42
N SER A 30 -3.04 26.42 -8.30
CA SER A 30 -2.89 25.14 -9.00
C SER A 30 -2.50 23.99 -8.08
N LEU A 31 -1.67 24.24 -7.06
CA LEU A 31 -1.37 23.23 -6.04
C LEU A 31 -2.59 22.92 -5.18
N VAL A 32 -3.32 23.94 -4.75
CA VAL A 32 -4.58 23.76 -4.01
C VAL A 32 -5.59 22.98 -4.85
N ALA A 33 -5.72 23.30 -6.14
CA ALA A 33 -6.59 22.57 -7.06
C ALA A 33 -6.19 21.10 -7.19
N LEU A 34 -4.88 20.80 -7.34
CA LEU A 34 -4.38 19.43 -7.35
C LEU A 34 -4.75 18.68 -6.06
N LEU A 35 -4.41 19.25 -4.90
CA LEU A 35 -4.65 18.59 -3.61
C LEU A 35 -6.14 18.45 -3.30
N ALA A 36 -6.95 19.44 -3.65
CA ALA A 36 -8.40 19.38 -3.49
C ALA A 36 -9.04 18.34 -4.43
N ALA A 37 -8.57 18.24 -5.68
CA ALA A 37 -9.02 17.20 -6.61
C ALA A 37 -8.62 15.80 -6.14
N THR A 38 -7.40 15.63 -5.60
CA THR A 38 -6.96 14.37 -4.98
C THR A 38 -7.82 14.04 -3.75
N ALA A 39 -8.07 15.01 -2.87
CA ALA A 39 -8.91 14.82 -1.69
C ALA A 39 -10.33 14.43 -2.08
N LEU A 40 -10.91 15.10 -3.08
CA LEU A 40 -12.22 14.74 -3.63
C LEU A 40 -12.21 13.31 -4.14
N LEU A 41 -11.23 12.92 -4.97
CA LEU A 41 -11.12 11.57 -5.51
C LEU A 41 -11.03 10.50 -4.41
N TYR A 42 -10.26 10.76 -3.35
CA TYR A 42 -10.00 9.77 -2.30
C TYR A 42 -11.08 9.73 -1.22
N VAL A 43 -11.84 10.81 -1.00
CA VAL A 43 -12.95 10.82 -0.02
C VAL A 43 -14.29 10.51 -0.68
N TRP A 44 -14.39 10.60 -2.02
CA TRP A 44 -15.64 10.38 -2.75
C TRP A 44 -16.27 9.02 -2.44
N ASN A 45 -17.46 9.01 -1.83
CA ASN A 45 -18.20 7.80 -1.50
C ASN A 45 -17.40 6.77 -0.66
N LEU A 46 -16.49 7.26 0.20
CA LEU A 46 -15.54 6.43 0.92
C LEU A 46 -16.21 5.38 1.83
N GLY A 47 -17.30 5.75 2.51
CA GLY A 47 -18.03 4.86 3.42
C GLY A 47 -18.79 3.71 2.73
N ALA A 48 -18.96 3.75 1.40
CA ALA A 48 -19.69 2.70 0.67
C ALA A 48 -18.95 1.36 0.64
N SER A 49 -17.63 1.36 0.89
CA SER A 49 -16.82 0.15 1.04
C SER A 49 -17.07 -0.58 2.38
N GLY A 50 -17.95 -0.07 3.25
CA GLY A 50 -18.21 -0.68 4.56
C GLY A 50 -16.91 -0.80 5.36
N TRP A 51 -16.58 -2.01 5.81
CA TRP A 51 -15.34 -2.29 6.53
C TRP A 51 -14.09 -2.39 5.67
N ALA A 52 -14.21 -2.29 4.33
CA ALA A 52 -13.11 -2.50 3.40
C ALA A 52 -12.42 -3.86 3.65
N ASN A 53 -11.32 -3.90 4.39
CA ASN A 53 -10.70 -5.12 4.87
C ASN A 53 -11.13 -5.45 6.31
N GLU A 54 -12.08 -6.38 6.46
CA GLU A 54 -12.59 -6.80 7.77
C GLU A 54 -11.49 -7.22 8.75
N PHE A 55 -10.40 -7.83 8.28
CA PHE A 55 -9.26 -8.23 9.11
C PHE A 55 -8.58 -7.04 9.81
N TYR A 56 -8.34 -5.94 9.10
CA TYR A 56 -7.75 -4.75 9.71
C TYR A 56 -8.80 -3.92 10.45
N ALA A 57 -10.04 -3.85 9.94
CA ALA A 57 -11.15 -3.18 10.61
C ALA A 57 -11.42 -3.76 12.00
N ALA A 58 -11.42 -5.09 12.17
CA ALA A 58 -11.59 -5.76 13.46
C ALA A 58 -10.45 -5.42 14.43
N ALA A 59 -9.20 -5.37 13.95
CA ALA A 59 -8.07 -4.94 14.77
C ALA A 59 -8.19 -3.48 15.19
N VAL A 60 -8.73 -2.60 14.34
CA VAL A 60 -8.99 -1.20 14.68
C VAL A 60 -10.14 -1.06 15.68
N GLN A 61 -11.18 -1.88 15.56
CA GLN A 61 -12.25 -1.95 16.56
C GLN A 61 -11.66 -2.32 17.93
N ALA A 62 -10.85 -3.38 17.99
CA ALA A 62 -10.16 -3.81 19.18
C ALA A 62 -9.23 -2.71 19.75
N GLY A 63 -8.45 -2.07 18.88
CA GLY A 63 -7.58 -0.96 19.21
C GLY A 63 -8.34 0.27 19.73
N SER A 64 -9.57 0.50 19.29
CA SER A 64 -10.43 1.57 19.79
C SER A 64 -10.96 1.30 21.21
N GLN A 65 -11.21 0.02 21.54
CA GLN A 65 -11.72 -0.41 22.84
C GLN A 65 -10.61 -0.61 23.89
N SER A 66 -9.42 -1.09 23.47
CA SER A 66 -8.33 -1.45 24.39
C SER A 66 -6.99 -0.85 23.98
N TRP A 67 -6.35 -0.10 24.87
CA TRP A 67 -5.02 0.49 24.63
C TRP A 67 -3.94 -0.58 24.45
N LYS A 68 -4.12 -1.75 25.09
CA LYS A 68 -3.22 -2.89 24.93
C LYS A 68 -3.39 -3.53 23.56
N ALA A 69 -4.63 -3.69 23.10
CA ALA A 69 -4.91 -4.16 21.74
C ALA A 69 -4.33 -3.21 20.69
N MET A 70 -4.50 -1.91 20.87
CA MET A 70 -3.90 -0.88 20.03
C MET A 70 -2.37 -0.99 20.00
N LEU A 71 -1.72 -1.10 21.17
CA LEU A 71 -0.26 -1.17 21.24
C LEU A 71 0.29 -2.34 20.40
N PHE A 72 -0.33 -3.52 20.47
CA PHE A 72 0.15 -4.73 19.79
C PHE A 72 -0.41 -4.94 18.38
N GLY A 73 -1.51 -4.27 18.01
CA GLY A 73 -2.27 -4.60 16.79
C GLY A 73 -3.02 -5.92 16.92
N SER A 74 -3.68 -6.12 18.06
CA SER A 74 -4.47 -7.33 18.33
C SER A 74 -5.70 -7.41 17.43
N SER A 75 -6.04 -8.62 16.97
CA SER A 75 -7.23 -8.88 16.17
C SER A 75 -8.53 -8.67 16.96
N ASP A 76 -8.49 -8.86 18.28
CA ASP A 76 -9.62 -8.71 19.20
C ASP A 76 -9.25 -7.93 20.48
N ALA A 77 -10.23 -7.34 21.16
CA ALA A 77 -10.00 -6.50 22.34
C ALA A 77 -9.52 -7.29 23.57
N ALA A 78 -9.80 -8.60 23.64
CA ALA A 78 -9.32 -9.50 24.68
C ALA A 78 -7.88 -10.01 24.42
N ASN A 79 -7.25 -9.59 23.31
CA ASN A 79 -5.82 -9.78 23.02
C ASN A 79 -5.40 -11.25 22.84
N ALA A 80 -6.14 -12.05 22.07
CA ALA A 80 -5.73 -13.43 21.80
C ALA A 80 -4.51 -13.50 20.85
N ILE A 81 -4.57 -12.80 19.71
CA ILE A 81 -3.54 -12.84 18.65
C ILE A 81 -3.48 -11.51 17.90
N THR A 82 -2.31 -11.13 17.37
CA THR A 82 -2.13 -9.94 16.52
C THR A 82 -2.49 -10.20 15.06
N VAL A 83 -2.69 -9.13 14.30
CA VAL A 83 -2.62 -9.20 12.83
C VAL A 83 -1.23 -9.63 12.36
N ASP A 84 -1.09 -9.98 11.08
CA ASP A 84 0.15 -10.47 10.45
C ASP A 84 1.14 -9.33 10.11
N LYS A 85 1.11 -8.22 10.86
CA LYS A 85 1.91 -7.01 10.64
C LYS A 85 2.30 -6.35 11.96
N THR A 86 3.28 -5.46 11.89
CA THR A 86 3.50 -4.47 12.94
C THR A 86 2.36 -3.43 12.91
N PRO A 87 2.00 -2.85 14.06
CA PRO A 87 0.77 -2.08 14.23
C PRO A 87 0.87 -0.61 13.79
N GLY A 88 1.96 -0.18 13.15
CA GLY A 88 2.18 1.23 12.84
C GLY A 88 1.09 1.87 11.97
N ALA A 89 0.54 1.10 11.02
CA ALA A 89 -0.60 1.55 10.22
C ALA A 89 -1.92 1.53 11.01
N LEU A 90 -2.09 0.55 11.90
CA LEU A 90 -3.27 0.45 12.76
C LEU A 90 -3.38 1.64 13.71
N TRP A 91 -2.28 2.07 14.34
CA TRP A 91 -2.30 3.17 15.31
C TRP A 91 -2.92 4.46 14.77
N VAL A 92 -2.71 4.78 13.49
CA VAL A 92 -3.31 5.97 12.87
C VAL A 92 -4.83 5.83 12.79
N MET A 93 -5.31 4.65 12.40
CA MET A 93 -6.73 4.33 12.34
C MET A 93 -7.36 4.19 13.73
N ASP A 94 -6.67 3.59 14.68
CA ASP A 94 -7.09 3.45 16.08
C ASP A 94 -7.33 4.81 16.72
N ILE A 95 -6.40 5.76 16.53
CA ILE A 95 -6.55 7.13 17.03
C ILE A 95 -7.77 7.79 16.39
N SER A 96 -7.96 7.63 15.07
CA SER A 96 -9.12 8.17 14.37
C SER A 96 -10.44 7.58 14.89
N ALA A 97 -10.52 6.26 15.05
CA ALA A 97 -11.69 5.57 15.61
C ALA A 97 -11.96 5.98 17.07
N ARG A 98 -10.93 6.21 17.88
CA ARG A 98 -11.08 6.71 19.26
C ARG A 98 -11.58 8.15 19.31
N LEU A 99 -11.14 9.01 18.39
CA LEU A 99 -11.51 10.43 18.35
C LEU A 99 -12.92 10.65 17.78
N PHE A 100 -13.33 9.83 16.80
CA PHE A 100 -14.57 10.05 16.03
C PHE A 100 -15.60 8.92 16.17
N GLY A 101 -15.32 7.92 17.02
CA GLY A 101 -16.09 6.68 17.12
C GLY A 101 -15.72 5.70 16.00
N PHE A 102 -15.75 4.39 16.28
CA PHE A 102 -15.43 3.37 15.28
C PHE A 102 -16.55 3.23 14.25
N ASN A 103 -16.26 3.58 13.00
CA ASN A 103 -17.13 3.39 11.83
C ASN A 103 -16.29 3.36 10.54
N SER A 104 -16.91 3.04 9.40
CA SER A 104 -16.23 2.97 8.10
C SER A 104 -15.51 4.26 7.71
N TRP A 105 -16.10 5.42 8.01
CA TRP A 105 -15.49 6.71 7.68
C TRP A 105 -14.26 7.00 8.53
N SER A 106 -14.34 6.80 9.86
CA SER A 106 -13.20 7.04 10.76
C SER A 106 -12.03 6.11 10.46
N LEU A 107 -12.31 4.91 9.97
CA LEU A 107 -11.32 3.92 9.54
C LEU A 107 -10.59 4.35 8.26
N LEU A 108 -11.34 4.80 7.25
CA LEU A 108 -10.81 5.01 5.89
C LEU A 108 -10.28 6.42 5.61
N VAL A 109 -10.80 7.46 6.28
CA VAL A 109 -10.35 8.83 6.04
C VAL A 109 -8.85 9.06 6.29
N PRO A 110 -8.21 8.47 7.32
CA PRO A 110 -6.77 8.59 7.49
C PRO A 110 -5.98 8.17 6.25
N GLN A 111 -6.40 7.10 5.57
CA GLN A 111 -5.77 6.59 4.35
C GLN A 111 -5.84 7.62 3.21
N ALA A 112 -6.99 8.29 3.06
CA ALA A 112 -7.19 9.33 2.06
C ALA A 112 -6.32 10.56 2.35
N VAL A 113 -6.21 10.95 3.62
CA VAL A 113 -5.34 12.06 4.07
C VAL A 113 -3.87 11.73 3.79
N GLU A 114 -3.44 10.50 4.07
CA GLU A 114 -2.08 10.03 3.75
C GLU A 114 -1.79 10.09 2.25
N GLY A 115 -2.78 9.76 1.40
CA GLY A 115 -2.67 9.92 -0.05
C GLY A 115 -2.50 11.36 -0.52
N VAL A 116 -3.31 12.29 0.02
CA VAL A 116 -3.17 13.73 -0.27
C VAL A 116 -1.80 14.24 0.19
N ALA A 117 -1.33 13.80 1.36
CA ALA A 117 -0.01 14.14 1.88
C ALA A 117 1.10 13.58 0.99
N ALA A 118 0.99 12.35 0.49
CA ALA A 118 1.96 11.74 -0.41
C ALA A 118 2.06 12.54 -1.73
N VAL A 119 0.93 12.97 -2.29
CA VAL A 119 0.88 13.87 -3.45
C VAL A 119 1.57 15.20 -3.16
N ALA A 120 1.34 15.81 -2.00
CA ALA A 120 1.97 17.07 -1.61
C ALA A 120 3.50 16.94 -1.45
N VAL A 121 3.96 15.86 -0.82
CA VAL A 121 5.39 15.58 -0.62
C VAL A 121 6.08 15.30 -1.96
N LEU A 122 5.46 14.50 -2.84
CA LEU A 122 6.01 14.21 -4.17
C LEU A 122 6.07 15.49 -5.02
N TYR A 123 5.02 16.31 -5.01
CA TYR A 123 5.03 17.63 -5.63
C TYR A 123 6.22 18.46 -5.13
N ALA A 124 6.45 18.50 -3.81
CA ALA A 124 7.53 19.27 -3.22
C ALA A 124 8.92 18.74 -3.63
N ALA A 125 9.08 17.42 -3.71
CA ALA A 125 10.30 16.76 -4.16
C ALA A 125 10.64 17.09 -5.61
N VAL A 126 9.68 16.92 -6.52
CA VAL A 126 9.87 17.15 -7.96
C VAL A 126 9.98 18.64 -8.27
N ARG A 127 9.18 19.48 -7.60
CA ARG A 127 9.23 20.94 -7.79
C ARG A 127 10.62 21.51 -7.50
N ARG A 128 11.34 20.94 -6.52
CA ARG A 128 12.67 21.41 -6.14
C ARG A 128 13.70 21.31 -7.27
N VAL A 129 13.57 20.30 -8.14
CA VAL A 129 14.57 20.00 -9.18
C VAL A 129 14.09 20.34 -10.59
N ALA A 130 12.78 20.26 -10.84
CA ALA A 130 12.21 20.46 -12.18
C ALA A 130 11.23 21.65 -12.25
N GLY A 131 10.88 22.27 -11.12
CA GLY A 131 9.98 23.41 -11.07
C GLY A 131 8.50 23.05 -10.93
N HIS A 132 7.65 24.08 -10.93
CA HIS A 132 6.24 23.96 -10.51
C HIS A 132 5.41 22.96 -11.35
N TRP A 133 5.43 23.07 -12.67
CA TRP A 133 4.59 22.25 -13.55
C TRP A 133 4.96 20.76 -13.54
N PRO A 134 6.24 20.37 -13.57
CA PRO A 134 6.62 18.98 -13.32
C PRO A 134 6.19 18.48 -11.94
N GLY A 135 6.22 19.33 -10.91
CA GLY A 135 5.66 19.00 -9.60
C GLY A 135 4.17 18.68 -9.66
N ILE A 136 3.38 19.50 -10.37
CA ILE A 136 1.94 19.25 -10.58
C ILE A 136 1.73 17.93 -11.35
N LEU A 137 2.51 17.70 -12.41
CA LEU A 137 2.43 16.46 -13.19
C LEU A 137 2.74 15.22 -12.34
N ALA A 138 3.79 15.26 -11.52
CA ALA A 138 4.13 14.15 -10.64
C ALA A 138 3.00 13.86 -9.64
N GLY A 139 2.46 14.91 -9.02
CA GLY A 139 1.33 14.76 -8.10
C GLY A 139 0.07 14.21 -8.79
N ALA A 140 -0.25 14.68 -10.01
CA ALA A 140 -1.36 14.16 -10.79
C ALA A 140 -1.17 12.70 -11.20
N VAL A 141 0.04 12.30 -11.62
CA VAL A 141 0.34 10.90 -11.96
C VAL A 141 0.17 9.99 -10.76
N LEU A 142 0.68 10.37 -9.58
CA LEU A 142 0.47 9.61 -8.35
C LEU A 142 -1.03 9.52 -8.02
N ALA A 143 -1.74 10.66 -8.03
CA ALA A 143 -3.15 10.74 -7.69
C ALA A 143 -4.03 9.83 -8.57
N LEU A 144 -3.73 9.81 -9.87
CA LEU A 144 -4.49 9.11 -10.92
C LEU A 144 -3.97 7.70 -11.21
N THR A 145 -2.99 7.21 -10.45
CA THR A 145 -2.55 5.80 -10.56
C THR A 145 -3.63 4.90 -9.95
N PRO A 146 -4.17 3.89 -10.67
CA PRO A 146 -5.27 3.08 -10.17
C PRO A 146 -4.99 2.39 -8.83
N ALA A 147 -3.82 1.78 -8.66
CA ALA A 147 -3.41 1.18 -7.39
C ALA A 147 -3.37 2.20 -6.22
N ALA A 148 -2.97 3.45 -6.51
CA ALA A 148 -2.96 4.53 -5.52
C ALA A 148 -4.37 4.98 -5.17
N ALA A 149 -5.23 5.17 -6.18
CA ALA A 149 -6.63 5.50 -5.96
C ALA A 149 -7.36 4.44 -5.13
N LEU A 150 -7.00 3.16 -5.28
CA LEU A 150 -7.53 2.09 -4.44
C LEU A 150 -6.95 2.16 -3.01
N MET A 151 -5.62 2.11 -2.88
CA MET A 151 -4.97 1.92 -1.57
C MET A 151 -5.06 3.13 -0.65
N PHE A 152 -5.20 4.34 -1.18
CA PHE A 152 -5.52 5.52 -0.36
C PHE A 152 -7.01 5.60 0.03
N ARG A 153 -7.80 4.57 -0.29
CA ARG A 153 -9.21 4.43 0.06
C ARG A 153 -9.52 3.11 0.76
N PHE A 154 -8.48 2.42 1.21
CA PHE A 154 -8.54 1.07 1.77
C PHE A 154 -7.65 0.99 3.00
N ASP A 155 -8.08 0.26 4.02
CA ASP A 155 -7.49 0.19 5.37
C ASP A 155 -6.28 -0.76 5.48
N ASN A 156 -5.68 -1.10 4.33
CA ASN A 156 -4.42 -1.84 4.29
C ASN A 156 -3.24 -0.93 4.71
N PRO A 157 -2.10 -1.50 5.16
CA PRO A 157 -0.94 -0.73 5.61
C PRO A 157 -0.20 0.06 4.50
N ASP A 158 -0.67 -0.03 3.25
CA ASP A 158 0.00 0.50 2.06
C ASP A 158 0.02 2.03 2.00
N ALA A 159 -1.03 2.72 2.45
CA ALA A 159 -1.10 4.17 2.37
C ALA A 159 -0.01 4.84 3.22
N LEU A 160 0.08 4.47 4.51
CA LEU A 160 1.10 4.98 5.42
C LEU A 160 2.51 4.64 4.93
N LEU A 161 2.71 3.41 4.43
CA LEU A 161 3.98 3.01 3.83
C LEU A 161 4.36 3.95 2.67
N VAL A 162 3.47 4.17 1.71
CA VAL A 162 3.77 4.99 0.52
C VAL A 162 4.04 6.45 0.89
N LEU A 163 3.28 7.00 1.84
CA LEU A 163 3.53 8.35 2.37
C LEU A 163 4.95 8.44 2.98
N LEU A 164 5.30 7.50 3.86
CA LEU A 164 6.57 7.50 4.57
C LEU A 164 7.76 7.28 3.63
N LEU A 165 7.66 6.38 2.65
CA LEU A 165 8.73 6.18 1.66
C LEU A 165 8.89 7.39 0.74
N THR A 166 7.79 8.07 0.38
CA THR A 166 7.84 9.32 -0.39
C THR A 166 8.48 10.46 0.42
N ALA A 167 8.16 10.55 1.71
CA ALA A 167 8.79 11.49 2.64
C ALA A 167 10.29 11.18 2.84
N ALA A 168 10.65 9.90 2.94
CA ALA A 168 12.05 9.47 3.01
C ALA A 168 12.82 9.85 1.74
N ALA A 169 12.25 9.62 0.55
CA ALA A 169 12.83 10.05 -0.72
C ALA A 169 13.04 11.57 -0.77
N TYR A 170 12.03 12.36 -0.35
CA TYR A 170 12.16 13.81 -0.21
C TYR A 170 13.32 14.19 0.71
N CYS A 171 13.41 13.56 1.89
CA CYS A 171 14.48 13.82 2.86
C CYS A 171 15.88 13.46 2.33
N VAL A 172 16.01 12.35 1.60
CA VAL A 172 17.26 11.98 0.91
C VAL A 172 17.65 13.06 -0.10
N LEU A 173 16.72 13.52 -0.95
CA LEU A 173 16.99 14.59 -1.92
C LEU A 173 17.32 15.93 -1.25
N ARG A 174 16.79 16.21 -0.06
CA ARG A 174 17.18 17.39 0.74
C ARG A 174 18.58 17.23 1.33
N SER A 175 18.96 16.03 1.72
CA SER A 175 20.23 15.75 2.39
C SER A 175 21.46 15.83 1.47
N ILE A 176 21.27 15.76 0.16
CA ILE A 176 22.38 15.82 -0.81
C ILE A 176 22.85 17.25 -1.14
N GLU A 177 22.07 18.25 -0.75
CA GLU A 177 22.32 19.66 -1.06
C GLU A 177 23.48 20.23 -0.24
N ASN A 178 24.20 21.22 -0.80
CA ASN A 178 25.39 21.81 -0.16
C ASN A 178 25.08 22.39 1.23
N SER A 179 24.01 23.17 1.34
CA SER A 179 23.55 23.77 2.61
C SER A 179 22.53 22.88 3.35
N SER A 180 22.59 21.55 3.15
CA SER A 180 21.66 20.63 3.80
C SER A 180 21.91 20.56 5.30
N ALA A 181 20.84 20.78 6.06
CA ALA A 181 20.86 20.53 7.49
C ALA A 181 21.15 19.04 7.78
N ALA A 182 21.92 18.76 8.83
CA ALA A 182 22.39 17.41 9.13
C ALA A 182 21.27 16.41 9.45
N TRP A 183 20.08 16.90 9.82
CA TRP A 183 18.93 16.09 10.23
C TRP A 183 18.12 15.50 9.06
N TRP A 184 18.30 15.96 7.82
CA TRP A 184 17.50 15.45 6.70
C TRP A 184 17.68 13.94 6.47
N LEU A 185 18.90 13.43 6.51
CA LEU A 185 19.12 11.99 6.32
C LEU A 185 18.65 11.17 7.55
N PRO A 186 18.90 11.60 8.79
CA PRO A 186 18.24 11.02 9.97
C PRO A 186 16.71 10.96 9.87
N LEU A 187 16.04 12.02 9.40
CA LEU A 187 14.59 11.99 9.19
C LEU A 187 14.16 11.00 8.09
N ALA A 188 14.98 10.79 7.06
CA ALA A 188 14.73 9.70 6.12
C ALA A 188 14.78 8.34 6.83
N GLY A 189 15.74 8.15 7.74
CA GLY A 189 15.83 6.98 8.62
C GLY A 189 14.58 6.82 9.49
N VAL A 190 14.11 7.88 10.15
CA VAL A 190 12.86 7.88 10.94
C VAL A 190 11.67 7.45 10.08
N ALA A 191 11.50 8.05 8.90
CA ALA A 191 10.40 7.73 8.00
C ALA A 191 10.43 6.27 7.53
N VAL A 192 11.61 5.73 7.17
CA VAL A 192 11.74 4.30 6.83
C VAL A 192 11.51 3.40 8.04
N GLY A 193 11.93 3.81 9.25
CA GLY A 193 11.66 3.07 10.49
C GLY A 193 10.17 2.95 10.80
N PHE A 194 9.41 4.05 10.70
CA PHE A 194 7.96 3.98 10.80
C PHE A 194 7.33 3.25 9.59
N GLY A 195 7.94 3.30 8.41
CA GLY A 195 7.53 2.50 7.26
C GLY A 195 7.66 1.00 7.53
N PHE A 196 8.72 0.59 8.25
CA PHE A 196 8.88 -0.77 8.76
C PHE A 196 7.81 -1.10 9.79
N LEU A 197 7.43 -0.17 10.68
CA LEU A 197 6.30 -0.40 11.58
C LEU A 197 4.95 -0.48 10.85
N ALA A 198 4.80 0.13 9.68
CA ALA A 198 3.60 -0.01 8.85
C ALA A 198 3.58 -1.34 8.08
N LYS A 199 4.67 -1.71 7.40
CA LYS A 199 4.70 -2.86 6.48
C LYS A 199 6.04 -3.60 6.41
N MET A 200 6.78 -3.65 7.50
CA MET A 200 7.99 -4.47 7.71
C MET A 200 9.03 -4.34 6.57
N MET A 201 9.61 -5.46 6.12
CA MET A 201 10.72 -5.49 5.15
C MET A 201 10.39 -4.85 3.79
N GLN A 202 9.10 -4.70 3.46
CA GLN A 202 8.68 -3.94 2.28
C GLN A 202 9.25 -2.51 2.29
N ALA A 203 9.34 -1.87 3.47
CA ALA A 203 9.91 -0.52 3.61
C ALA A 203 11.41 -0.47 3.30
N PHE A 204 12.12 -1.60 3.41
CA PHE A 204 13.56 -1.65 3.24
C PHE A 204 14.00 -1.85 1.78
N ILE A 205 13.06 -2.18 0.88
CA ILE A 205 13.35 -2.35 -0.55
C ILE A 205 14.01 -1.11 -1.15
N VAL A 206 13.64 0.10 -0.71
CA VAL A 206 14.19 1.35 -1.26
C VAL A 206 15.57 1.74 -0.70
N LEU A 207 16.00 1.12 0.41
CA LEU A 207 17.22 1.51 1.12
C LEU A 207 18.49 1.45 0.27
N PRO A 208 18.74 0.40 -0.55
CA PRO A 208 19.93 0.35 -1.40
C PRO A 208 20.02 1.55 -2.34
N VAL A 209 18.89 1.96 -2.92
CA VAL A 209 18.82 3.11 -3.84
C VAL A 209 19.09 4.41 -3.08
N PHE A 210 18.45 4.61 -1.92
CA PHE A 210 18.64 5.81 -1.10
C PHE A 210 20.09 5.97 -0.64
N ALA A 211 20.70 4.87 -0.18
CA ALA A 211 22.10 4.85 0.24
C ALA A 211 23.04 5.18 -0.92
N VAL A 212 22.89 4.53 -2.08
CA VAL A 212 23.73 4.78 -3.25
C VAL A 212 23.61 6.23 -3.72
N VAL A 213 22.38 6.76 -3.85
CA VAL A 213 22.16 8.14 -4.29
C VAL A 213 22.79 9.14 -3.32
N TYR A 214 22.58 8.97 -2.02
CA TYR A 214 23.17 9.86 -1.02
C TYR A 214 24.70 9.81 -1.04
N LEU A 215 25.29 8.61 -0.99
CA LEU A 215 26.74 8.44 -1.00
C LEU A 215 27.38 8.96 -2.27
N LEU A 216 26.70 8.87 -3.41
CA LEU A 216 27.17 9.38 -4.70
C LEU A 216 27.03 10.91 -4.82
N ALA A 217 25.87 11.46 -4.46
CA ALA A 217 25.48 12.83 -4.85
C ALA A 217 25.65 13.88 -3.74
N ALA A 218 25.78 13.49 -2.47
CA ALA A 218 25.84 14.45 -1.38
C ALA A 218 27.03 15.42 -1.52
N GLN A 219 26.81 16.71 -1.28
CA GLN A 219 27.83 17.76 -1.39
C GLN A 219 28.61 17.98 -0.10
N VAL A 220 28.91 16.91 0.64
CA VAL A 220 29.70 16.95 1.89
C VAL A 220 30.93 16.04 1.81
N PRO A 221 31.96 16.26 2.65
CA PRO A 221 33.13 15.38 2.72
C PRO A 221 32.75 13.93 3.02
N TRP A 222 33.53 12.97 2.53
CA TRP A 222 33.23 11.53 2.65
C TRP A 222 32.95 11.09 4.10
N LYS A 223 33.79 11.52 5.06
CA LYS A 223 33.58 11.26 6.50
C LYS A 223 32.19 11.69 6.97
N THR A 224 31.72 12.86 6.53
CA THR A 224 30.39 13.37 6.87
C THR A 224 29.27 12.55 6.24
N ARG A 225 29.49 12.00 5.04
CA ARG A 225 28.54 11.07 4.41
C ARG A 225 28.36 9.84 5.29
N VAL A 226 29.47 9.19 5.65
CA VAL A 226 29.46 7.99 6.50
C VAL A 226 28.80 8.26 7.86
N VAL A 227 29.16 9.37 8.52
CA VAL A 227 28.55 9.73 9.82
C VAL A 227 27.05 9.97 9.69
N ARG A 228 26.60 10.76 8.70
CA ARG A 228 25.16 11.00 8.49
C ARG A 228 24.43 9.71 8.12
N SER A 229 25.03 8.82 7.34
CA SER A 229 24.48 7.49 7.04
C SER A 229 24.34 6.64 8.31
N ALA A 230 25.35 6.61 9.18
CA ALA A 230 25.28 5.92 10.46
C ALA A 230 24.19 6.50 11.36
N LEU A 231 24.05 7.84 11.43
CA LEU A 231 22.97 8.51 12.16
C LEU A 231 21.59 8.20 11.58
N ALA A 232 21.46 8.05 10.26
CA ALA A 232 20.21 7.66 9.63
C ALA A 232 19.83 6.21 9.91
N VAL A 233 20.80 5.29 9.89
CA VAL A 233 20.59 3.90 10.31
C VAL A 233 20.19 3.85 11.79
N LEU A 234 20.89 4.60 12.65
CA LEU A 234 20.54 4.70 14.07
C LEU A 234 19.11 5.23 14.26
N ALA A 235 18.74 6.30 13.56
CA ALA A 235 17.40 6.87 13.63
C ALA A 235 16.31 5.87 13.17
N MET A 236 16.59 5.11 12.10
CA MET A 236 15.71 4.04 11.64
C MET A 236 15.55 2.92 12.69
N VAL A 237 16.66 2.45 13.25
CA VAL A 237 16.67 1.42 14.30
C VAL A 237 15.96 1.90 15.55
N VAL A 238 16.15 3.15 15.97
CA VAL A 238 15.44 3.71 17.14
C VAL A 238 13.94 3.84 16.86
N SER A 239 13.55 4.26 15.66
CA SER A 239 12.14 4.50 15.31
C SER A 239 11.32 3.22 15.17
N ALA A 240 11.92 2.13 14.70
CA ALA A 240 11.26 0.83 14.58
C ALA A 240 11.55 -0.13 15.76
N GLY A 241 12.80 -0.14 16.21
CA GLY A 241 13.34 -1.14 17.13
C GLY A 241 12.79 -1.04 18.54
N TRP A 242 12.29 0.12 18.97
CA TRP A 242 11.64 0.25 20.28
C TRP A 242 10.42 -0.69 20.39
N TYR A 243 9.60 -0.78 19.34
CA TYR A 243 8.42 -1.64 19.33
C TYR A 243 8.82 -3.11 19.33
N LEU A 244 9.81 -3.48 18.50
CA LEU A 244 10.35 -4.84 18.47
C LEU A 244 10.90 -5.26 19.84
N ALA A 245 11.61 -4.35 20.52
CA ALA A 245 12.10 -4.58 21.87
C ALA A 245 10.96 -4.74 22.88
N VAL A 246 9.92 -3.90 22.82
CA VAL A 246 8.73 -4.03 23.66
C VAL A 246 8.11 -5.42 23.48
N VAL A 247 7.85 -5.85 22.24
CA VAL A 247 7.24 -7.17 21.99
C VAL A 247 8.13 -8.33 22.45
N ALA A 248 9.43 -8.24 22.19
CA ALA A 248 10.39 -9.30 22.53
C ALA A 248 10.62 -9.44 24.05
N LEU A 249 10.57 -8.33 24.79
CA LEU A 249 10.84 -8.29 26.23
C LEU A 249 9.57 -8.44 27.09
N TRP A 250 8.39 -8.17 26.52
CA TRP A 250 7.13 -8.29 27.25
C TRP A 250 6.78 -9.76 27.52
N PRO A 251 6.38 -10.12 28.75
CA PRO A 251 6.12 -11.51 29.11
C PRO A 251 5.05 -12.15 28.21
N ALA A 252 5.39 -13.27 27.56
CA ALA A 252 4.55 -13.92 26.56
C ALA A 252 3.16 -14.33 27.07
N SER A 253 3.03 -14.67 28.36
CA SER A 253 1.73 -14.98 29.00
C SER A 253 0.81 -13.78 29.19
N SER A 254 1.32 -12.56 28.97
CA SER A 254 0.63 -11.30 29.24
C SER A 254 0.55 -10.39 28.02
N ARG A 255 0.81 -10.89 26.82
CA ARG A 255 0.64 -10.20 25.53
C ARG A 255 -0.04 -11.15 24.53
N PRO A 256 -0.66 -10.64 23.46
CA PRO A 256 -1.17 -11.51 22.40
C PRO A 256 -0.06 -12.36 21.78
N PHE A 257 -0.47 -13.48 21.18
CA PHE A 257 0.39 -14.22 20.27
C PHE A 257 0.70 -13.35 19.03
N ILE A 258 1.93 -13.40 18.52
CA ILE A 258 2.30 -12.69 17.30
C ILE A 258 1.86 -13.49 16.08
N GLY A 259 0.78 -13.05 15.43
CA GLY A 259 0.21 -13.71 14.25
C GLY A 259 1.19 -13.73 13.07
N GLY A 260 1.12 -14.79 12.24
CA GLY A 260 2.04 -15.04 11.14
C GLY A 260 3.43 -15.50 11.58
N SER A 261 3.54 -16.09 12.78
CA SER A 261 4.76 -16.68 13.32
C SER A 261 4.49 -18.03 13.95
N GLN A 262 5.47 -18.95 13.91
CA GLN A 262 5.33 -20.26 14.55
C GLN A 262 5.88 -20.27 15.98
N HIS A 263 6.65 -19.24 16.38
CA HIS A 263 7.32 -19.20 17.68
C HIS A 263 6.96 -17.94 18.48
N ASN A 264 5.80 -17.33 18.23
CA ASN A 264 5.33 -16.13 18.93
C ASN A 264 6.32 -14.95 18.84
N SER A 265 6.89 -14.74 17.66
CA SER A 265 8.06 -13.87 17.44
C SER A 265 7.82 -12.83 16.35
N VAL A 266 7.95 -11.55 16.72
CA VAL A 266 7.85 -10.42 15.78
C VAL A 266 9.02 -10.36 14.79
N LEU A 267 10.19 -10.88 15.16
CA LEU A 267 11.34 -10.95 14.26
C LEU A 267 11.17 -12.07 13.23
N GLU A 268 10.60 -13.21 13.64
CA GLU A 268 10.23 -14.30 12.72
C GLU A 268 9.19 -13.81 11.72
N LEU A 269 8.16 -13.10 12.19
CA LEU A 269 7.15 -12.47 11.34
C LEU A 269 7.77 -11.50 10.32
N ALA A 270 8.66 -10.61 10.78
CA ALA A 270 9.23 -9.57 9.94
C ALA A 270 10.26 -10.09 8.93
N LEU A 271 11.13 -11.02 9.32
CA LEU A 271 12.22 -11.53 8.48
C LEU A 271 11.79 -12.74 7.63
N GLY A 272 10.88 -13.57 8.14
CA GLY A 272 10.33 -14.73 7.45
C GLY A 272 9.15 -14.35 6.56
N TYR A 273 7.94 -14.51 7.08
CA TYR A 273 6.66 -14.36 6.36
C TYR A 273 6.51 -13.02 5.62
N ASN A 274 6.91 -11.90 6.24
CA ASN A 274 6.86 -10.56 5.63
C ASN A 274 8.20 -10.11 5.03
N GLY A 275 9.22 -10.97 5.01
CA GLY A 275 10.57 -10.66 4.58
C GLY A 275 11.05 -11.57 3.46
N PHE A 276 12.05 -12.39 3.75
CA PHE A 276 12.69 -13.24 2.75
C PHE A 276 11.76 -14.32 2.18
N GLY A 277 10.75 -14.76 2.93
CA GLY A 277 9.74 -15.70 2.42
C GLY A 277 9.01 -15.17 1.19
N ARG A 278 8.80 -13.84 1.11
CA ARG A 278 8.20 -13.19 -0.07
C ARG A 278 9.05 -13.38 -1.33
N LEU A 279 10.37 -13.47 -1.17
CA LEU A 279 11.31 -13.67 -2.28
C LEU A 279 11.40 -15.14 -2.68
N THR A 280 11.54 -16.05 -1.70
CA THR A 280 11.78 -17.48 -1.98
C THR A 280 10.51 -18.27 -2.25
N GLY A 281 9.36 -17.83 -1.73
CA GLY A 281 8.11 -18.59 -1.71
C GLY A 281 7.94 -19.43 -0.44
N ASP A 282 8.96 -19.49 0.43
CA ASP A 282 8.94 -20.27 1.67
C ASP A 282 8.30 -19.46 2.80
N GLU A 283 6.99 -19.28 2.72
CA GLU A 283 6.19 -18.55 3.70
C GLU A 283 5.42 -19.56 4.56
N VAL A 284 5.99 -19.98 5.69
CA VAL A 284 5.27 -20.84 6.64
C VAL A 284 3.99 -20.12 7.09
N GLY A 285 2.85 -20.79 6.97
CA GLY A 285 1.52 -20.21 7.19
C GLY A 285 1.04 -19.27 6.08
N GLY A 286 1.81 -19.08 5.00
CA GLY A 286 1.38 -18.33 3.82
C GLY A 286 0.45 -19.13 2.91
N LEU A 287 -0.37 -18.40 2.15
CA LEU A 287 -1.15 -18.97 1.05
C LEU A 287 -0.30 -19.24 -0.20
N GLY A 288 0.99 -18.91 -0.14
CA GLY A 288 1.89 -18.93 -1.28
C GLY A 288 1.50 -17.92 -2.35
N ASN A 289 2.19 -17.98 -3.48
CA ASN A 289 1.90 -17.10 -4.59
C ASN A 289 0.68 -17.58 -5.40
N MET A 290 -0.48 -16.99 -5.10
CA MET A 290 -1.72 -17.21 -5.86
C MET A 290 -1.68 -16.62 -7.28
N ASN A 291 -0.70 -15.76 -7.58
CA ASN A 291 -0.49 -15.18 -8.90
C ASN A 291 0.72 -15.84 -9.57
N HIS A 292 0.46 -16.92 -10.32
CA HIS A 292 1.48 -17.78 -10.94
C HIS A 292 2.36 -17.10 -12.01
N ASP A 293 2.15 -15.83 -12.33
CA ASP A 293 2.87 -15.08 -13.37
C ASP A 293 4.26 -14.57 -12.91
N VAL A 294 5.15 -15.43 -12.36
CA VAL A 294 6.51 -14.98 -11.99
C VAL A 294 7.35 -14.73 -13.25
N GLY A 295 7.90 -13.52 -13.38
CA GLY A 295 8.79 -13.15 -14.49
C GLY A 295 8.77 -11.66 -14.85
N TRP A 296 9.61 -11.29 -15.81
CA TRP A 296 9.79 -9.88 -16.21
C TRP A 296 8.50 -9.17 -16.64
N ALA A 297 7.54 -9.92 -17.19
CA ALA A 297 6.27 -9.39 -17.69
C ALA A 297 5.17 -9.31 -16.62
N ARG A 298 5.39 -9.79 -15.39
CA ARG A 298 4.36 -9.90 -14.33
C ARG A 298 3.61 -8.60 -14.06
N LEU A 299 4.32 -7.48 -13.99
CA LEU A 299 3.71 -6.16 -13.77
C LEU A 299 2.74 -5.77 -14.90
N PHE A 300 2.99 -6.24 -16.12
CA PHE A 300 2.13 -6.05 -17.28
C PHE A 300 1.08 -7.16 -17.41
N GLY A 301 1.19 -8.20 -16.58
CA GLY A 301 0.31 -9.34 -16.53
C GLY A 301 -1.13 -8.98 -16.21
N SER A 302 -1.97 -10.00 -16.23
CA SER A 302 -3.41 -9.88 -16.22
C SER A 302 -3.90 -9.22 -14.91
N GLU A 303 -3.33 -9.63 -13.77
CA GLU A 303 -3.59 -9.15 -12.41
C GLU A 303 -3.05 -7.74 -12.11
N MET A 304 -1.84 -7.40 -12.58
CA MET A 304 -1.13 -6.17 -12.17
C MET A 304 -1.16 -5.05 -13.21
N GLY A 305 -1.39 -5.39 -14.48
CA GLY A 305 -1.29 -4.45 -15.60
C GLY A 305 -2.18 -3.23 -15.42
N GLY A 306 -3.45 -3.45 -15.08
CA GLY A 306 -4.43 -2.40 -14.83
C GLY A 306 -4.16 -1.58 -13.56
N GLN A 307 -3.38 -2.11 -12.62
CA GLN A 307 -3.10 -1.45 -11.33
C GLN A 307 -2.05 -0.33 -11.48
N ILE A 308 -0.95 -0.59 -12.19
CA ILE A 308 0.24 0.27 -12.17
C ILE A 308 0.92 0.50 -13.53
N SER A 309 0.77 -0.41 -14.48
CA SER A 309 1.72 -0.50 -15.61
C SER A 309 1.57 0.59 -16.66
N TRP A 310 0.45 1.31 -16.68
CA TRP A 310 0.10 2.37 -17.63
C TRP A 310 1.28 3.27 -18.02
N LEU A 311 2.08 3.69 -17.04
CA LEU A 311 3.19 4.64 -17.23
C LEU A 311 4.57 4.07 -16.89
N ILE A 312 4.70 2.76 -16.59
CA ILE A 312 6.01 2.16 -16.31
C ILE A 312 6.96 2.32 -17.50
N PRO A 313 6.59 1.97 -18.75
CA PRO A 313 7.49 2.16 -19.89
C PRO A 313 7.86 3.63 -20.10
N ALA A 314 6.91 4.54 -19.91
CA ALA A 314 7.17 5.98 -19.99
C ALA A 314 8.18 6.43 -18.92
N ALA A 315 8.02 5.98 -17.67
CA ALA A 315 8.94 6.27 -16.58
C ALA A 315 10.36 5.77 -16.89
N LEU A 316 10.49 4.56 -17.45
CA LEU A 316 11.78 3.99 -17.84
C LEU A 316 12.42 4.79 -19.00
N ILE A 317 11.68 5.02 -20.09
CA ILE A 317 12.21 5.75 -21.27
C ILE A 317 12.60 7.18 -20.89
N LEU A 318 11.71 7.92 -20.23
CA LEU A 318 11.93 9.32 -19.84
C LEU A 318 12.99 9.43 -18.75
N GLY A 319 13.00 8.51 -17.78
CA GLY A 319 14.00 8.46 -16.72
C GLY A 319 15.40 8.23 -17.28
N VAL A 320 15.57 7.21 -18.14
CA VAL A 320 16.85 6.90 -18.80
C VAL A 320 17.28 8.04 -19.72
N ALA A 321 16.36 8.61 -20.52
CA ALA A 321 16.67 9.76 -21.37
C ALA A 321 17.10 10.98 -20.53
N GLY A 322 16.43 11.24 -19.41
CA GLY A 322 16.81 12.29 -18.46
C GLY A 322 18.21 12.06 -17.88
N LEU A 323 18.55 10.82 -17.50
CA LEU A 323 19.89 10.46 -17.04
C LEU A 323 20.93 10.62 -18.14
N TRP A 324 20.60 10.25 -19.37
CA TRP A 324 21.47 10.44 -20.53
C TRP A 324 21.74 11.93 -20.80
N LEU A 325 20.71 12.77 -20.72
CA LEU A 325 20.85 14.22 -20.88
C LEU A 325 21.67 14.86 -19.77
N THR A 326 21.62 14.29 -18.56
CA THR A 326 22.37 14.75 -17.39
C THR A 326 23.68 13.99 -17.16
N ARG A 327 24.09 13.08 -18.06
CA ARG A 327 25.28 12.22 -17.86
C ARG A 327 26.60 12.96 -17.71
N ARG A 328 26.69 14.14 -18.32
CA ARG A 328 27.85 15.05 -18.24
C ARG A 328 27.75 16.04 -17.08
N ALA A 329 26.59 16.14 -16.42
CA ALA A 329 26.45 16.96 -15.22
C ALA A 329 27.25 16.32 -14.08
N PRO A 330 27.78 17.14 -13.14
CA PRO A 330 28.45 16.64 -11.95
C PRO A 330 27.59 15.61 -11.21
N ARG A 331 28.22 14.67 -10.50
CA ARG A 331 27.50 13.69 -9.66
C ARG A 331 26.60 14.33 -8.59
N THR A 332 26.86 15.59 -8.26
CA THR A 332 26.14 16.42 -7.28
C THR A 332 24.97 17.20 -7.89
N ASP A 333 24.72 17.04 -9.19
CA ASP A 333 23.58 17.67 -9.87
C ASP A 333 22.26 17.13 -9.29
N PRO A 334 21.36 18.01 -8.81
CA PRO A 334 20.15 17.59 -8.13
C PRO A 334 19.14 16.92 -9.06
N THR A 335 19.10 17.28 -10.35
CA THR A 335 18.22 16.61 -11.33
C THR A 335 18.69 15.19 -11.55
N ARG A 336 19.99 15.00 -11.79
CA ARG A 336 20.60 13.68 -11.98
C ARG A 336 20.39 12.80 -10.76
N ALA A 337 20.61 13.32 -9.56
CA ALA A 337 20.41 12.59 -8.32
C ALA A 337 18.94 12.18 -8.11
N ALA A 338 17.99 13.09 -8.41
CA ALA A 338 16.56 12.78 -8.35
C ALA A 338 16.18 11.68 -9.36
N LEU A 339 16.65 11.75 -10.60
CA LEU A 339 16.40 10.71 -11.60
C LEU A 339 16.99 9.36 -11.19
N LEU A 340 18.20 9.32 -10.63
CA LEU A 340 18.79 8.09 -10.09
C LEU A 340 17.95 7.50 -8.96
N LEU A 341 17.40 8.35 -8.09
CA LEU A 341 16.54 7.91 -6.98
C LEU A 341 15.22 7.33 -7.48
N TRP A 342 14.47 8.08 -8.29
CA TRP A 342 13.14 7.65 -8.74
C TRP A 342 13.23 6.47 -9.69
N LEU A 343 14.16 6.48 -10.65
CA LEU A 343 14.35 5.36 -11.57
C LEU A 343 14.93 4.13 -10.86
N GLY A 344 15.87 4.33 -9.93
CA GLY A 344 16.45 3.24 -9.14
C GLY A 344 15.41 2.56 -8.26
N TRP A 345 14.54 3.34 -7.61
CA TRP A 345 13.40 2.81 -6.85
C TRP A 345 12.51 1.97 -7.77
N LEU A 346 12.06 2.53 -8.90
CA LEU A 346 11.20 1.84 -9.86
C LEU A 346 11.80 0.51 -10.32
N VAL A 347 13.07 0.50 -10.74
CA VAL A 347 13.75 -0.70 -11.25
C VAL A 347 13.93 -1.74 -10.15
N LEU A 348 14.37 -1.35 -8.95
CA LEU A 348 14.62 -2.29 -7.86
C LEU A 348 13.32 -2.90 -7.35
N THR A 349 12.31 -2.08 -7.04
CA THR A 349 11.03 -2.57 -6.52
C THR A 349 10.27 -3.33 -7.60
N GLY A 350 10.29 -2.83 -8.84
CA GLY A 350 9.66 -3.50 -9.98
C GLY A 350 10.31 -4.86 -10.28
N GLY A 351 11.63 -4.95 -10.20
CA GLY A 351 12.37 -6.20 -10.31
C GLY A 351 11.98 -7.21 -9.23
N ILE A 352 11.97 -6.78 -7.96
CA ILE A 352 11.56 -7.66 -6.85
C ILE A 352 10.13 -8.14 -7.05
N PHE A 353 9.18 -7.26 -7.36
CA PHE A 353 7.79 -7.66 -7.59
C PHE A 353 7.63 -8.59 -8.79
N SER A 354 8.39 -8.39 -9.86
CA SER A 354 8.37 -9.29 -11.01
C SER A 354 8.86 -10.70 -10.70
N PHE A 355 9.85 -10.85 -9.81
CA PHE A 355 10.55 -12.12 -9.57
C PHE A 355 10.29 -12.75 -8.19
N ALA A 356 9.54 -12.11 -7.30
CA ALA A 356 9.17 -12.65 -6.00
C ALA A 356 8.29 -13.90 -6.14
N SER A 357 8.70 -15.00 -5.49
CA SER A 357 7.99 -16.29 -5.55
C SER A 357 6.94 -16.49 -4.47
N GLY A 358 6.89 -15.64 -3.43
CA GLY A 358 5.90 -15.69 -2.36
C GLY A 358 4.64 -14.85 -2.64
N ILE A 359 3.83 -14.63 -1.59
CA ILE A 359 2.57 -13.89 -1.68
C ILE A 359 2.84 -12.48 -2.22
N LEU A 360 2.23 -12.18 -3.37
CA LEU A 360 2.28 -10.87 -4.00
C LEU A 360 0.90 -10.50 -4.54
N HIS A 361 0.25 -9.52 -3.91
CA HIS A 361 -1.07 -9.07 -4.33
C HIS A 361 -0.98 -7.91 -5.33
N PRO A 362 -1.98 -7.75 -6.23
CA PRO A 362 -1.97 -6.70 -7.25
C PRO A 362 -1.80 -5.29 -6.67
N TYR A 363 -2.45 -5.00 -5.56
CA TYR A 363 -2.44 -3.68 -4.93
C TYR A 363 -1.08 -3.28 -4.34
N TYR A 364 -0.17 -4.22 -4.06
CA TYR A 364 1.19 -3.91 -3.58
C TYR A 364 1.96 -3.01 -4.55
N THR A 365 1.59 -3.04 -5.84
CA THR A 365 2.19 -2.22 -6.89
C THR A 365 2.04 -0.71 -6.67
N VAL A 366 1.20 -0.26 -5.74
CA VAL A 366 1.15 1.15 -5.31
C VAL A 366 2.51 1.67 -4.84
N ALA A 367 3.38 0.79 -4.31
CA ALA A 367 4.75 1.15 -3.90
C ALA A 367 5.62 1.66 -5.07
N LEU A 368 5.23 1.43 -6.32
CA LEU A 368 5.92 1.94 -7.52
C LEU A 368 5.42 3.32 -7.94
N ALA A 369 4.24 3.76 -7.49
CA ALA A 369 3.56 4.94 -8.00
C ALA A 369 4.38 6.24 -7.83
N PRO A 370 5.02 6.53 -6.68
CA PRO A 370 5.87 7.71 -6.54
C PRO A 370 7.06 7.70 -7.50
N ALA A 371 7.67 6.53 -7.70
CA ALA A 371 8.84 6.33 -8.55
C ALA A 371 8.51 6.51 -10.04
N VAL A 372 7.36 5.98 -10.48
CA VAL A 372 6.81 6.21 -11.83
C VAL A 372 6.55 7.71 -12.03
N ALA A 373 5.83 8.33 -11.11
CA ALA A 373 5.45 9.73 -11.19
C ALA A 373 6.66 10.69 -11.24
N GLY A 374 7.63 10.49 -10.33
CA GLY A 374 8.86 11.29 -10.29
C GLY A 374 9.70 11.15 -11.57
N SER A 375 9.84 9.93 -12.08
CA SER A 375 10.62 9.65 -13.30
C SER A 375 9.96 10.25 -14.55
N VAL A 376 8.64 10.08 -14.72
CA VAL A 376 7.88 10.66 -15.83
C VAL A 376 7.99 12.18 -15.81
N ALA A 377 7.71 12.81 -14.66
CA ALA A 377 7.66 14.25 -14.57
C ALA A 377 9.02 14.92 -14.82
N ILE A 378 10.08 14.43 -14.18
CA ILE A 378 11.42 15.01 -14.33
C ILE A 378 11.98 14.70 -15.72
N GLY A 379 11.85 13.46 -16.20
CA GLY A 379 12.36 13.04 -17.51
C GLY A 379 11.68 13.76 -18.67
N ALA A 380 10.34 13.84 -18.67
CA ALA A 380 9.59 14.57 -19.69
C ALA A 380 9.98 16.05 -19.71
N TRP A 381 10.15 16.67 -18.53
CA TRP A 381 10.57 18.06 -18.44
C TRP A 381 11.96 18.30 -19.05
N GLN A 382 12.93 17.43 -18.78
CA GLN A 382 14.28 17.56 -19.33
C GLN A 382 14.32 17.50 -20.85
N LEU A 383 13.46 16.67 -21.45
CA LEU A 383 13.28 16.60 -22.91
C LEU A 383 12.52 17.83 -23.44
N TRP A 384 11.49 18.27 -22.74
CA TRP A 384 10.68 19.44 -23.12
C TRP A 384 11.48 20.75 -23.14
N LEU A 385 12.40 20.92 -22.20
CA LEU A 385 13.36 22.04 -22.22
C LEU A 385 14.18 22.06 -23.51
N ARG A 386 14.36 20.90 -24.16
CA ARG A 386 15.08 20.69 -25.42
C ARG A 386 14.17 20.43 -26.61
N ARG A 387 12.89 20.84 -26.56
CA ARG A 387 11.88 20.63 -27.62
C ARG A 387 12.27 21.16 -29.02
N ASN A 388 13.31 21.99 -29.14
CA ASN A 388 13.84 22.44 -30.43
C ASN A 388 14.80 21.43 -31.08
N ASP A 389 15.27 20.41 -30.33
CA ASP A 389 16.05 19.29 -30.82
C ASP A 389 15.11 18.15 -31.22
N LEU A 390 15.18 17.72 -32.49
CA LEU A 390 14.38 16.63 -33.03
C LEU A 390 14.57 15.32 -32.25
N ARG A 391 15.76 15.08 -31.68
CA ARG A 391 16.03 13.88 -30.88
C ARG A 391 15.19 13.88 -29.60
N ALA A 392 15.06 15.04 -28.95
CA ALA A 392 14.27 15.16 -27.73
C ALA A 392 12.77 15.01 -28.01
N THR A 393 12.27 15.62 -29.08
CA THR A 393 10.86 15.48 -29.48
C THR A 393 10.56 14.07 -30.01
N ALA A 394 11.50 13.41 -30.67
CA ALA A 394 11.37 12.00 -31.08
C ALA A 394 11.25 11.06 -29.87
N VAL A 395 12.02 11.28 -28.80
CA VAL A 395 11.88 10.49 -27.56
C VAL A 395 10.53 10.75 -26.88
N LEU A 396 10.08 12.01 -26.80
CA LEU A 396 8.75 12.34 -26.25
C LEU A 396 7.62 11.71 -27.08
N SER A 397 7.71 11.82 -28.41
CA SER A 397 6.77 11.23 -29.37
C SER A 397 6.74 9.70 -29.25
N GLY A 398 7.89 9.05 -29.30
CA GLY A 398 8.00 7.60 -29.15
C GLY A 398 7.51 7.09 -27.80
N THR A 399 7.79 7.83 -26.71
CA THR A 399 7.24 7.51 -25.39
C THR A 399 5.71 7.56 -25.38
N LEU A 400 5.12 8.59 -26.00
CA LEU A 400 3.67 8.72 -26.09
C LEU A 400 3.06 7.59 -26.93
N VAL A 401 3.70 7.19 -28.04
CA VAL A 401 3.26 6.03 -28.83
C VAL A 401 3.28 4.75 -27.99
N VAL A 402 4.38 4.45 -27.30
CA VAL A 402 4.49 3.27 -26.42
C VAL A 402 3.41 3.29 -25.32
N THR A 403 3.20 4.45 -24.70
CA THR A 403 2.16 4.64 -23.67
C THR A 403 0.76 4.42 -24.23
N THR A 404 0.49 4.96 -25.43
CA THR A 404 -0.80 4.84 -26.14
C THR A 404 -1.07 3.37 -26.49
N VAL A 405 -0.08 2.66 -27.02
CA VAL A 405 -0.19 1.24 -27.37
C VAL A 405 -0.45 0.41 -26.11
N LEU A 406 0.30 0.63 -25.02
CA LEU A 406 0.07 -0.08 -23.77
C LEU A 406 -1.32 0.22 -23.20
N ALA A 407 -1.75 1.48 -23.21
CA ALA A 407 -3.10 1.85 -22.76
C ALA A 407 -4.18 1.11 -23.57
N CYS A 408 -4.02 1.00 -24.89
CA CYS A 408 -4.93 0.24 -25.74
C CYS A 408 -4.93 -1.26 -25.44
N ILE A 409 -3.76 -1.85 -25.13
CA ILE A 409 -3.63 -3.26 -24.73
C ILE A 409 -4.33 -3.51 -23.39
N LEU A 410 -4.13 -2.64 -22.40
CA LEU A 410 -4.76 -2.76 -21.08
C LEU A 410 -6.28 -2.59 -21.20
N LEU A 411 -6.74 -1.57 -21.92
CA LEU A 411 -8.18 -1.35 -22.15
C LEU A 411 -8.84 -2.45 -22.96
N ALA A 412 -8.10 -3.17 -23.81
CA ALA A 412 -8.65 -4.32 -24.53
C ALA A 412 -9.07 -5.47 -23.60
N ARG A 413 -8.49 -5.56 -22.39
CA ARG A 413 -8.85 -6.56 -21.37
C ARG A 413 -10.23 -6.31 -20.77
N THR A 414 -10.67 -5.05 -20.79
CA THR A 414 -11.99 -4.60 -20.32
C THR A 414 -12.77 -4.00 -21.49
N GLY A 415 -12.75 -4.65 -22.67
CA GLY A 415 -13.20 -4.06 -23.93
C GLY A 415 -14.68 -3.66 -24.00
N GLU A 416 -15.53 -4.25 -23.17
CA GLU A 416 -16.96 -3.88 -23.04
C GLU A 416 -17.16 -2.65 -22.15
N TRP A 417 -16.23 -2.37 -21.24
CA TRP A 417 -16.30 -1.23 -20.34
C TRP A 417 -15.73 0.02 -21.03
N ASN A 418 -16.58 1.03 -21.25
CA ASN A 418 -16.24 2.26 -21.97
C ASN A 418 -15.53 1.99 -23.32
N PRO A 419 -16.20 1.30 -24.28
CA PRO A 419 -15.56 0.82 -25.51
C PRO A 419 -15.02 1.95 -26.40
N TRP A 420 -15.55 3.16 -26.27
CA TRP A 420 -15.11 4.36 -26.98
C TRP A 420 -13.76 4.90 -26.49
N LEU A 421 -13.34 4.59 -25.26
CA LEU A 421 -12.14 5.16 -24.67
C LEU A 421 -10.87 4.71 -25.41
N ARG A 422 -10.81 3.43 -25.78
CA ARG A 422 -9.67 2.85 -26.51
C ARG A 422 -9.43 3.53 -27.88
N PRO A 423 -10.40 3.62 -28.81
CA PRO A 423 -10.18 4.29 -30.09
C PRO A 423 -9.90 5.80 -29.92
N VAL A 424 -10.50 6.47 -28.94
CA VAL A 424 -10.19 7.89 -28.66
C VAL A 424 -8.74 8.06 -28.22
N ILE A 425 -8.25 7.26 -27.28
CA ILE A 425 -6.84 7.29 -26.84
C ILE A 425 -5.91 6.99 -28.01
N ALA A 426 -6.24 6.00 -28.85
CA ALA A 426 -5.43 5.67 -30.03
C ALA A 426 -5.31 6.86 -30.99
N VAL A 427 -6.43 7.47 -31.38
CA VAL A 427 -6.44 8.59 -32.34
C VAL A 427 -5.74 9.82 -31.76
N VAL A 428 -6.10 10.23 -30.54
CA VAL A 428 -5.52 11.42 -29.91
C VAL A 428 -4.04 11.21 -29.60
N GLY A 429 -3.66 10.03 -29.11
CA GLY A 429 -2.27 9.68 -28.77
C GLY A 429 -1.37 9.67 -30.00
N VAL A 430 -1.78 9.02 -31.09
CA VAL A 430 -1.01 9.02 -32.36
C VAL A 430 -0.93 10.42 -32.96
N GLY A 431 -2.06 11.16 -33.00
CA GLY A 431 -2.08 12.53 -33.50
C GLY A 431 -1.16 13.47 -32.71
N ALA A 432 -1.23 13.44 -31.38
CA ALA A 432 -0.36 14.22 -30.51
C ALA A 432 1.11 13.80 -30.65
N ALA A 433 1.40 12.50 -30.80
CA ALA A 433 2.76 12.02 -31.01
C ALA A 433 3.37 12.54 -32.33
N ALA A 434 2.59 12.55 -33.42
CA ALA A 434 3.03 13.12 -34.70
C ALA A 434 3.28 14.64 -34.57
N LEU A 435 2.37 15.37 -33.91
CA LEU A 435 2.50 16.81 -33.70
C LEU A 435 3.68 17.18 -32.79
N LEU A 436 4.05 16.32 -31.83
CA LEU A 436 5.20 16.53 -30.97
C LEU A 436 6.51 16.64 -31.76
N LEU A 437 6.66 15.91 -32.88
CA LEU A 437 7.87 15.96 -33.72
C LEU A 437 8.12 17.36 -34.33
N VAL A 438 7.05 18.11 -34.58
CA VAL A 438 7.10 19.45 -35.20
C VAL A 438 6.74 20.56 -34.22
N VAL A 439 6.58 20.27 -32.92
CA VAL A 439 6.05 21.20 -31.91
C VAL A 439 6.85 22.49 -31.79
N SER A 440 8.16 22.45 -32.06
CA SER A 440 9.05 23.62 -32.06
C SER A 440 8.76 24.61 -33.18
N ARG A 441 8.08 24.18 -34.24
CA ARG A 441 7.66 25.03 -35.38
C ARG A 441 6.25 25.59 -35.21
N LEU A 442 5.51 25.15 -34.20
CA LEU A 442 4.13 25.57 -33.96
C LEU A 442 4.09 26.86 -33.14
N PRO A 443 3.07 27.72 -33.34
CA PRO A 443 2.80 28.83 -32.44
C PRO A 443 2.65 28.35 -30.99
N ARG A 444 3.04 29.18 -30.01
CA ARG A 444 3.05 28.80 -28.58
C ARG A 444 1.73 28.20 -28.09
N ALA A 445 0.60 28.79 -28.51
CA ALA A 445 -0.74 28.31 -28.14
C ALA A 445 -1.01 26.89 -28.67
N LEU A 446 -0.66 26.63 -29.93
CA LEU A 446 -0.82 25.32 -30.54
C LEU A 446 0.14 24.30 -29.95
N GLY A 447 1.40 24.68 -29.66
CA GLY A 447 2.34 23.83 -28.95
C GLY A 447 1.85 23.46 -27.54
N ALA A 448 1.22 24.38 -26.82
CA ALA A 448 0.59 24.09 -25.53
C ALA A 448 -0.60 23.12 -25.69
N ALA A 449 -1.42 23.28 -26.72
CA ALA A 449 -2.51 22.35 -27.03
C ALA A 449 -1.99 20.93 -27.33
N VAL A 450 -0.89 20.80 -28.09
CA VAL A 450 -0.26 19.51 -28.37
C VAL A 450 0.21 18.83 -27.07
N VAL A 451 0.82 19.57 -26.15
CA VAL A 451 1.22 19.02 -24.84
C VAL A 451 0.00 18.62 -24.02
N ALA A 452 -1.06 19.42 -24.01
CA ALA A 452 -2.30 19.08 -23.31
C ALA A 452 -2.93 17.79 -23.87
N LEU A 453 -2.97 17.63 -25.20
CA LEU A 453 -3.45 16.41 -25.85
C LEU A 453 -2.55 15.20 -25.54
N ALA A 454 -1.22 15.37 -25.54
CA ALA A 454 -0.29 14.31 -25.17
C ALA A 454 -0.48 13.83 -23.73
N LEU A 455 -0.63 14.78 -22.79
CA LEU A 455 -0.92 14.48 -21.39
C LEU A 455 -2.30 13.82 -21.23
N ALA A 456 -3.32 14.32 -21.92
CA ALA A 456 -4.65 13.75 -21.91
C ALA A 456 -4.64 12.30 -22.42
N ALA A 457 -4.01 12.03 -23.56
CA ALA A 457 -3.89 10.68 -24.12
C ALA A 457 -3.12 9.73 -23.18
N GLY A 458 -1.99 10.19 -22.62
CA GLY A 458 -1.17 9.36 -21.72
C GLY A 458 -1.83 9.08 -20.36
N LEU A 459 -2.67 10.00 -19.87
CA LEU A 459 -3.32 9.86 -18.56
C LEU A 459 -4.77 9.38 -18.62
N ALA A 460 -5.43 9.40 -19.78
CA ALA A 460 -6.85 9.03 -19.90
C ALA A 460 -7.14 7.61 -19.40
N GLY A 461 -6.29 6.63 -19.75
CA GLY A 461 -6.42 5.25 -19.29
C GLY A 461 -6.36 5.11 -17.75
N PRO A 462 -5.24 5.47 -17.10
CA PRO A 462 -5.14 5.39 -15.64
C PRO A 462 -6.17 6.29 -14.93
N THR A 463 -6.50 7.46 -15.48
CA THR A 463 -7.57 8.32 -14.94
C THR A 463 -8.92 7.62 -14.97
N ALA A 464 -9.30 7.00 -16.08
CA ALA A 464 -10.55 6.27 -16.19
C ALA A 464 -10.62 5.11 -15.20
N TYR A 465 -9.52 4.35 -15.04
CA TYR A 465 -9.45 3.28 -14.04
C TYR A 465 -9.51 3.82 -12.61
N ALA A 466 -8.80 4.90 -12.29
CA ALA A 466 -8.84 5.53 -10.98
C ALA A 466 -10.25 6.05 -10.63
N LEU A 467 -10.95 6.64 -11.59
CA LEU A 467 -12.35 7.07 -11.43
C LEU A 467 -13.28 5.86 -11.24
N ALA A 468 -13.10 4.78 -12.03
CA ALA A 468 -13.86 3.55 -11.89
C ALA A 468 -13.69 2.94 -10.49
N THR A 469 -12.45 2.85 -10.02
CA THR A 469 -12.10 2.43 -8.66
C THR A 469 -12.80 3.33 -7.63
N ALA A 470 -12.69 4.65 -7.78
CA ALA A 470 -13.28 5.59 -6.85
C ALA A 470 -14.82 5.55 -6.81
N SER A 471 -15.45 5.12 -7.91
CA SER A 471 -16.91 4.97 -8.01
C SER A 471 -17.44 3.62 -7.54
N THR A 472 -16.57 2.63 -7.29
CA THR A 472 -16.97 1.26 -6.94
C THR A 472 -16.58 0.97 -5.49
N PRO A 473 -17.49 0.43 -4.66
CA PRO A 473 -17.13 -0.11 -3.35
C PRO A 473 -16.15 -1.27 -3.46
N HIS A 474 -15.22 -1.37 -2.52
CA HIS A 474 -14.25 -2.49 -2.45
C HIS A 474 -14.29 -3.11 -1.07
N THR A 475 -14.30 -4.44 -1.01
CA THR A 475 -14.30 -5.22 0.23
C THR A 475 -13.41 -6.46 0.11
N GLY A 476 -12.97 -7.00 1.25
CA GLY A 476 -12.21 -8.25 1.32
C GLY A 476 -10.69 -8.08 1.28
N ALA A 477 -9.96 -9.19 1.42
CA ALA A 477 -8.52 -9.15 1.66
C ALA A 477 -7.67 -8.81 0.42
N ILE A 478 -8.23 -8.97 -0.79
CA ILE A 478 -7.52 -8.80 -2.06
C ILE A 478 -8.29 -7.86 -3.00
N PRO A 479 -8.38 -6.56 -2.67
CA PRO A 479 -9.03 -5.61 -3.56
C PRO A 479 -8.18 -5.37 -4.82
N SER A 480 -8.84 -4.99 -5.92
CA SER A 480 -8.17 -4.63 -7.18
C SER A 480 -8.78 -3.37 -7.77
N ALA A 481 -7.94 -2.50 -8.33
CA ALA A 481 -8.37 -1.26 -8.98
C ALA A 481 -8.85 -1.52 -10.41
N GLY A 482 -9.73 -0.63 -10.89
CA GLY A 482 -10.31 -0.65 -12.22
C GLY A 482 -11.81 -0.95 -12.20
N PRO A 483 -12.43 -1.09 -13.38
CA PRO A 483 -13.83 -1.45 -13.48
C PRO A 483 -14.08 -2.89 -12.99
N SER A 484 -15.19 -3.09 -12.29
CA SER A 484 -15.70 -4.41 -11.92
C SER A 484 -16.29 -5.10 -13.15
N THR A 485 -15.47 -5.51 -14.11
CA THR A 485 -15.89 -6.52 -15.07
C THR A 485 -15.98 -7.82 -14.29
N GLY A 486 -17.14 -8.47 -14.21
CA GLY A 486 -17.40 -9.74 -13.48
C GLY A 486 -16.59 -10.95 -13.96
N ARG A 487 -15.39 -10.71 -14.47
CA ARG A 487 -14.36 -11.61 -14.96
C ARG A 487 -13.02 -11.07 -14.46
N PHE A 488 -12.65 -11.29 -13.21
CA PHE A 488 -11.23 -11.39 -12.86
C PHE A 488 -11.02 -12.17 -11.55
N GLY A 489 -10.07 -13.10 -11.61
CA GLY A 489 -9.70 -14.00 -10.52
C GLY A 489 -9.44 -15.44 -11.01
N GLY A 490 -8.34 -15.64 -11.76
CA GLY A 490 -7.47 -16.83 -11.73
C GLY A 490 -7.96 -18.28 -11.70
N MET A 491 -9.25 -18.62 -11.78
CA MET A 491 -9.67 -20.03 -11.90
C MET A 491 -9.59 -20.45 -13.38
N PRO A 492 -8.83 -21.51 -13.74
CA PRO A 492 -8.86 -22.05 -15.09
C PRO A 492 -10.30 -22.45 -15.45
N PRO A 493 -10.80 -22.17 -16.67
CA PRO A 493 -12.03 -22.78 -17.13
C PRO A 493 -11.76 -24.26 -17.42
N GLY A 494 -12.03 -25.14 -16.45
CA GLY A 494 -11.95 -26.58 -16.67
C GLY A 494 -12.27 -27.39 -15.44
N GLY A 495 -13.44 -28.04 -15.41
CA GLY A 495 -13.68 -29.13 -14.46
C GLY A 495 -15.11 -29.51 -14.04
N ALA A 496 -16.19 -29.10 -14.72
CA ALA A 496 -17.49 -29.77 -14.54
C ALA A 496 -18.41 -29.57 -15.76
N PRO A 497 -18.85 -30.64 -16.45
CA PRO A 497 -19.88 -30.53 -17.48
C PRO A 497 -21.28 -30.63 -16.86
N GLY A 498 -22.14 -29.66 -17.20
CA GLY A 498 -23.60 -29.82 -17.12
C GLY A 498 -24.30 -28.94 -16.08
N GLY A 499 -25.10 -27.99 -16.56
CA GLY A 499 -26.04 -27.24 -15.72
C GLY A 499 -26.49 -25.93 -16.36
N GLN A 500 -27.52 -25.98 -17.21
CA GLN A 500 -28.20 -24.82 -17.77
C GLN A 500 -28.70 -23.88 -16.66
N SER A 501 -28.33 -22.60 -16.77
CA SER A 501 -28.87 -21.52 -15.94
C SER A 501 -30.33 -21.27 -16.29
N THR A 502 -31.24 -21.46 -15.33
CA THR A 502 -32.55 -20.82 -15.34
C THR A 502 -32.61 -19.85 -14.16
N THR A 503 -33.21 -18.70 -14.46
CA THR A 503 -33.40 -17.52 -13.60
C THR A 503 -34.37 -17.79 -12.45
N SER A 504 -33.96 -17.49 -11.21
CA SER A 504 -34.80 -16.88 -10.15
C SER A 504 -33.98 -16.72 -8.86
N GLY A 505 -34.29 -15.66 -8.10
CA GLY A 505 -33.51 -15.22 -6.94
C GLY A 505 -33.44 -16.23 -5.81
N ALA A 506 -32.22 -16.62 -5.46
CA ALA A 506 -31.82 -17.14 -4.16
C ALA A 506 -30.32 -16.79 -3.96
N THR A 507 -30.03 -16.30 -2.77
CA THR A 507 -28.72 -15.88 -2.26
C THR A 507 -27.60 -16.89 -2.55
N ALA A 508 -26.52 -16.41 -3.17
CA ALA A 508 -25.31 -17.20 -3.45
C ALA A 508 -24.57 -17.54 -2.14
N HIS A 509 -24.86 -18.72 -1.57
CA HIS A 509 -24.15 -19.28 -0.40
C HIS A 509 -23.17 -20.41 -0.77
N THR A 510 -22.80 -20.56 -2.04
CA THR A 510 -21.81 -21.57 -2.44
C THR A 510 -20.62 -20.90 -3.13
N GLY A 511 -19.95 -20.01 -2.40
CA GLY A 511 -18.54 -19.74 -2.66
C GLY A 511 -17.74 -20.94 -2.18
N GLY A 512 -16.83 -21.46 -3.00
CA GLY A 512 -15.95 -22.56 -2.58
C GLY A 512 -15.16 -22.20 -1.31
N PRO A 513 -14.44 -23.18 -0.72
CA PRO A 513 -13.74 -23.01 0.57
C PRO A 513 -12.90 -21.72 0.68
N MET A 514 -12.23 -21.29 -0.40
CA MET A 514 -11.44 -20.05 -0.47
C MET A 514 -12.26 -18.74 -0.39
N GLY A 515 -13.55 -18.78 -0.69
CA GLY A 515 -14.46 -17.63 -0.66
C GLY A 515 -14.71 -17.10 0.75
N GLY A 516 -14.70 -17.97 1.77
CA GLY A 516 -14.82 -17.57 3.18
C GLY A 516 -13.51 -17.13 3.82
N LEU A 517 -12.36 -17.47 3.23
CA LEU A 517 -11.04 -17.07 3.75
C LEU A 517 -10.61 -15.67 3.26
N LEU A 518 -10.98 -15.31 2.03
CA LEU A 518 -10.53 -14.08 1.36
C LEU A 518 -11.67 -13.11 1.00
N GLY A 519 -12.92 -13.57 1.02
CA GLY A 519 -14.13 -12.77 0.84
C GLY A 519 -14.77 -12.38 2.17
N GLY A 520 -15.60 -11.33 2.16
CA GLY A 520 -16.33 -10.90 3.35
C GLY A 520 -17.45 -11.88 3.71
N ILE A 521 -17.65 -12.12 5.00
CA ILE A 521 -18.72 -12.98 5.52
C ILE A 521 -19.88 -12.09 5.94
N THR A 522 -21.06 -12.30 5.34
CA THR A 522 -22.28 -11.63 5.80
C THR A 522 -22.85 -12.42 6.99
N VAL A 523 -22.84 -11.81 8.17
CA VAL A 523 -23.38 -12.40 9.40
C VAL A 523 -24.88 -12.09 9.49
N GLY A 524 -25.71 -13.14 9.57
CA GLY A 524 -27.16 -13.00 9.72
C GLY A 524 -27.56 -12.44 11.08
N SER A 525 -28.72 -11.77 11.16
CA SER A 525 -29.16 -11.10 12.39
C SER A 525 -29.44 -12.06 13.53
N ASN A 526 -29.91 -13.30 13.25
CA ASN A 526 -30.17 -14.27 14.32
C ASN A 526 -28.86 -14.82 14.87
N LEU A 527 -27.87 -15.03 14.00
CA LEU A 527 -26.53 -15.44 14.43
C LEU A 527 -25.85 -14.34 15.25
N SER A 528 -25.88 -13.09 14.78
CA SER A 528 -25.34 -11.94 15.53
C SER A 528 -26.02 -11.80 16.91
N ALA A 529 -27.35 -11.92 16.96
CA ALA A 529 -28.10 -11.88 18.22
C ALA A 529 -27.74 -13.05 19.15
N ALA A 530 -27.62 -14.27 18.61
CA ALA A 530 -27.23 -15.45 19.40
C ALA A 530 -25.81 -15.33 19.98
N LEU A 531 -24.86 -14.79 19.20
CA LEU A 531 -23.50 -14.56 19.69
C LEU A 531 -23.44 -13.44 20.73
N SER A 532 -24.31 -12.42 20.62
CA SER A 532 -24.33 -11.29 21.56
C SER A 532 -25.10 -11.60 22.86
N ASP A 533 -25.77 -12.75 22.92
CA ASP A 533 -26.55 -13.16 24.09
C ASP A 533 -25.63 -13.39 25.30
N ASP A 534 -25.89 -12.69 26.40
CA ASP A 534 -25.06 -12.65 27.60
C ASP A 534 -23.56 -12.42 27.34
N ALA A 535 -23.21 -11.62 26.32
CA ALA A 535 -21.82 -11.37 25.90
C ALA A 535 -20.87 -11.00 27.05
N ASP A 536 -21.34 -10.19 28.01
CA ASP A 536 -20.58 -9.74 29.19
C ASP A 536 -20.12 -10.90 30.12
N ALA A 537 -20.73 -12.08 30.01
CA ALA A 537 -20.34 -13.26 30.80
C ALA A 537 -19.06 -13.94 30.28
N TYR A 538 -18.61 -13.60 29.06
CA TYR A 538 -17.54 -14.30 28.36
C TYR A 538 -16.36 -13.38 28.06
N THR A 539 -15.16 -13.96 27.95
CA THR A 539 -14.01 -13.22 27.43
C THR A 539 -14.09 -13.10 25.91
N TRP A 540 -14.59 -14.14 25.24
CA TRP A 540 -14.89 -14.16 23.82
C TRP A 540 -16.29 -14.71 23.59
N VAL A 541 -17.12 -13.95 22.88
CA VAL A 541 -18.47 -14.40 22.51
C VAL A 541 -18.44 -15.55 21.51
N ALA A 542 -17.34 -15.64 20.75
CA ALA A 542 -17.11 -16.77 19.88
C ALA A 542 -15.61 -17.03 19.65
N ALA A 543 -15.30 -18.22 19.14
CA ALA A 543 -14.03 -18.54 18.51
C ALA A 543 -14.27 -19.04 17.08
N ALA A 544 -13.41 -18.63 16.14
CA ALA A 544 -13.48 -19.06 14.75
C ALA A 544 -12.07 -19.31 14.20
N VAL A 545 -11.93 -20.32 13.33
CA VAL A 545 -10.66 -20.59 12.65
C VAL A 545 -10.39 -19.52 11.60
N GLY A 546 -9.21 -18.91 11.67
CA GLY A 546 -8.80 -17.85 10.75
C GLY A 546 -9.29 -16.47 11.18
N SER A 547 -8.42 -15.47 11.03
CA SER A 547 -8.69 -14.11 11.50
C SER A 547 -9.71 -13.37 10.65
N ASN A 548 -9.78 -13.63 9.33
CA ASN A 548 -10.84 -13.07 8.48
C ASN A 548 -12.23 -13.57 8.93
N SER A 549 -12.34 -14.85 9.31
CA SER A 549 -13.58 -15.44 9.79
C SER A 549 -14.00 -14.81 11.13
N ALA A 550 -13.08 -14.76 12.10
CA ALA A 550 -13.31 -14.13 13.40
C ALA A 550 -13.69 -12.65 13.28
N ALA A 551 -13.03 -11.91 12.38
CA ALA A 551 -13.26 -10.49 12.16
C ALA A 551 -14.71 -10.17 11.77
N ALA A 552 -15.33 -10.98 10.90
CA ALA A 552 -16.72 -10.76 10.48
C ALA A 552 -17.70 -10.85 11.66
N TYR A 553 -17.56 -11.86 12.52
CA TYR A 553 -18.39 -12.03 13.71
C TYR A 553 -18.14 -10.93 14.75
N GLN A 554 -16.87 -10.54 14.96
CA GLN A 554 -16.51 -9.47 15.88
C GLN A 554 -17.07 -8.11 15.43
N LEU A 555 -16.98 -7.79 14.12
CA LEU A 555 -17.55 -6.56 13.59
C LEU A 555 -19.08 -6.55 13.65
N ALA A 556 -19.73 -7.71 13.52
CA ALA A 556 -21.18 -7.84 13.59
C ALA A 556 -21.74 -7.75 15.02
N THR A 557 -21.01 -8.24 16.01
CA THR A 557 -21.44 -8.24 17.43
C THR A 557 -20.97 -6.99 18.17
N GLY A 558 -19.79 -6.46 17.83
CA GLY A 558 -19.11 -5.45 18.63
C GLY A 558 -18.21 -6.03 19.72
N ASP A 559 -18.24 -7.36 19.89
CA ASP A 559 -17.63 -8.08 21.00
C ASP A 559 -16.41 -8.92 20.56
N PRO A 560 -15.48 -9.25 21.47
CA PRO A 560 -14.29 -10.00 21.13
C PRO A 560 -14.60 -11.40 20.56
N VAL A 561 -14.03 -11.72 19.39
CA VAL A 561 -14.07 -13.07 18.81
C VAL A 561 -12.65 -13.61 18.66
N MET A 562 -12.37 -14.76 19.26
CA MET A 562 -11.04 -15.37 19.21
C MET A 562 -10.74 -15.91 17.82
N ALA A 563 -9.70 -15.38 17.18
CA ALA A 563 -9.11 -15.96 15.97
C ALA A 563 -8.21 -17.15 16.32
N VAL A 564 -8.67 -18.36 16.01
CA VAL A 564 -7.91 -19.60 16.22
C VAL A 564 -6.99 -19.81 15.01
N GLY A 565 -5.68 -19.87 15.27
CA GLY A 565 -4.64 -20.14 14.28
C GLY A 565 -4.28 -18.97 13.37
N GLY A 566 -4.52 -17.72 13.77
CA GLY A 566 -4.02 -16.54 13.04
C GLY A 566 -4.74 -16.31 11.71
N PHE A 567 -4.05 -15.80 10.69
CA PHE A 567 -4.70 -15.33 9.45
C PHE A 567 -5.52 -16.43 8.75
N ASN A 568 -4.96 -17.62 8.60
CA ASN A 568 -5.56 -18.74 7.86
C ASN A 568 -5.60 -20.07 8.64
N GLY A 569 -5.41 -20.05 9.96
CA GLY A 569 -5.50 -21.26 10.80
C GLY A 569 -4.18 -22.04 10.98
N THR A 570 -3.04 -21.45 10.62
CA THR A 570 -1.72 -22.13 10.63
C THR A 570 -0.78 -21.70 11.76
N ASP A 571 -1.19 -20.71 12.56
CA ASP A 571 -0.41 -20.30 13.74
C ASP A 571 -0.67 -21.25 14.92
N PRO A 572 0.33 -21.57 15.76
CA PRO A 572 0.17 -22.43 16.94
C PRO A 572 -0.47 -21.69 18.13
N SER A 573 -1.60 -21.03 17.93
CA SER A 573 -2.28 -20.26 18.98
C SER A 573 -3.82 -20.21 18.83
N PRO A 574 -4.57 -20.54 19.89
CA PRO A 574 -4.09 -21.28 21.07
C PRO A 574 -3.67 -22.71 20.72
N THR A 575 -2.97 -23.39 21.62
CA THR A 575 -2.84 -24.86 21.55
C THR A 575 -4.16 -25.52 21.92
N LEU A 576 -4.36 -26.79 21.54
CA LEU A 576 -5.56 -27.54 21.92
C LEU A 576 -5.78 -27.54 23.45
N ALA A 577 -4.73 -27.79 24.23
CA ALA A 577 -4.81 -27.80 25.69
C ALA A 577 -5.20 -26.43 26.27
N GLN A 578 -4.66 -25.33 25.71
CA GLN A 578 -5.06 -23.98 26.12
C GLN A 578 -6.51 -23.70 25.77
N PHE A 579 -6.96 -24.10 24.58
CA PHE A 579 -8.33 -23.93 24.14
C PHE A 579 -9.31 -24.68 25.06
N GLN A 580 -9.02 -25.95 25.35
CA GLN A 580 -9.79 -26.76 26.32
C GLN A 580 -9.86 -26.11 27.70
N GLN A 581 -8.75 -25.53 28.16
CA GLN A 581 -8.72 -24.81 29.43
C GLN A 581 -9.62 -23.56 29.40
N TYR A 582 -9.64 -22.81 28.28
CA TYR A 582 -10.52 -21.64 28.13
C TYR A 582 -11.99 -22.04 28.12
N VAL A 583 -12.32 -23.15 27.43
CA VAL A 583 -13.67 -23.73 27.42
C VAL A 583 -14.09 -24.17 28.82
N ALA A 584 -13.23 -24.92 29.54
CA ALA A 584 -13.51 -25.35 30.92
C ALA A 584 -13.66 -24.18 31.91
N GLN A 585 -13.09 -23.02 31.61
CA GLN A 585 -13.24 -21.78 32.39
C GLN A 585 -14.44 -20.93 31.94
N HIS A 586 -15.25 -21.41 31.00
CA HIS A 586 -16.35 -20.69 30.37
C HIS A 586 -15.92 -19.33 29.81
N LYS A 587 -14.70 -19.23 29.26
CA LYS A 587 -14.20 -17.99 28.65
C LYS A 587 -14.68 -17.76 27.23
N ILE A 588 -15.12 -18.82 26.55
CA ILE A 588 -15.57 -18.82 25.16
C ILE A 588 -17.00 -19.35 25.13
N HIS A 589 -17.95 -18.58 24.59
CA HIS A 589 -19.35 -19.01 24.51
C HIS A 589 -19.55 -19.99 23.34
N TYR A 590 -19.34 -19.52 22.10
CA TYR A 590 -19.52 -20.34 20.91
C TYR A 590 -18.22 -20.68 20.17
N PHE A 591 -18.22 -21.79 19.44
CA PHE A 591 -17.30 -22.01 18.34
C PHE A 591 -18.05 -21.97 17.02
N VAL A 592 -17.55 -21.22 16.05
CA VAL A 592 -18.22 -20.99 14.76
C VAL A 592 -17.43 -21.65 13.62
N GLY A 593 -18.12 -22.45 12.81
CA GLY A 593 -17.53 -23.29 11.77
C GLY A 593 -17.33 -24.75 12.21
N GLY A 594 -16.94 -25.65 11.30
CA GLY A 594 -16.79 -27.09 11.58
C GLY A 594 -15.48 -27.70 11.06
N ALA A 595 -15.26 -29.00 11.34
CA ALA A 595 -14.02 -29.75 11.03
C ALA A 595 -13.55 -29.68 9.56
N GLY A 596 -14.42 -29.32 8.61
CA GLY A 596 -14.08 -29.13 7.19
C GLY A 596 -13.45 -27.78 6.82
N MET A 597 -13.45 -26.78 7.70
CA MET A 597 -12.83 -25.46 7.43
C MET A 597 -11.31 -25.44 7.67
N GLY A 598 -10.79 -26.36 8.49
CA GLY A 598 -9.35 -26.53 8.73
C GLY A 598 -8.61 -27.38 7.69
N SER A 599 -9.33 -28.03 6.77
CA SER A 599 -8.78 -29.01 5.81
C SER A 599 -8.39 -28.41 4.44
N MET A 600 -8.44 -27.09 4.28
CA MET A 600 -8.00 -26.37 3.07
C MET A 600 -6.48 -26.37 2.84
N ARG A 601 -5.81 -27.47 3.23
CA ARG A 601 -4.42 -27.73 2.90
C ARG A 601 -4.34 -28.06 1.41
N GLY A 602 -3.97 -27.06 0.61
CA GLY A 602 -3.03 -27.36 -0.47
C GLY A 602 -1.80 -28.00 0.16
N THR A 603 -1.29 -29.07 -0.44
CA THR A 603 -0.16 -29.90 0.04
C THR A 603 1.18 -29.16 0.26
N SER A 604 1.17 -27.82 0.19
CA SER A 604 2.33 -26.93 0.20
C SER A 604 2.38 -25.91 1.35
N SER A 605 1.33 -25.74 2.17
CA SER A 605 1.39 -24.78 3.30
C SER A 605 1.87 -25.46 4.58
N GLY A 606 3.15 -25.26 4.91
CA GLY A 606 3.71 -25.62 6.22
C GLY A 606 3.10 -24.76 7.34
N GLY A 607 3.10 -25.27 8.57
CA GLY A 607 2.58 -24.57 9.75
C GLY A 607 1.98 -25.51 10.79
N SER A 608 1.48 -24.93 11.89
CA SER A 608 0.81 -25.66 12.98
C SER A 608 -0.50 -26.32 12.52
N GLN A 609 -0.87 -27.41 13.20
CA GLN A 609 -2.17 -28.09 13.02
C GLN A 609 -3.15 -27.81 14.17
N ALA A 610 -2.75 -27.01 15.16
CA ALA A 610 -3.52 -26.77 16.38
C ALA A 610 -4.97 -26.30 16.11
N ALA A 611 -5.19 -25.42 15.12
CA ALA A 611 -6.54 -24.96 14.79
C ALA A 611 -7.43 -26.09 14.25
N SER A 612 -6.86 -27.01 13.45
CA SER A 612 -7.58 -28.17 12.95
C SER A 612 -7.88 -29.16 14.07
N GLU A 613 -6.92 -29.39 14.97
CA GLU A 613 -7.11 -30.25 16.15
C GLU A 613 -8.22 -29.70 17.07
N ILE A 614 -8.24 -28.38 17.29
CA ILE A 614 -9.31 -27.69 18.04
C ILE A 614 -10.66 -27.88 17.36
N ALA A 615 -10.74 -27.63 16.04
CA ALA A 615 -12.00 -27.76 15.31
C ALA A 615 -12.54 -29.20 15.32
N THR A 616 -11.66 -30.20 15.22
CA THR A 616 -12.02 -31.62 15.35
C THR A 616 -12.50 -31.93 16.76
N TRP A 617 -11.75 -31.53 17.79
CA TRP A 617 -12.13 -31.76 19.18
C TRP A 617 -13.49 -31.15 19.53
N VAL A 618 -13.76 -29.91 19.08
CA VAL A 618 -15.06 -29.25 19.27
C VAL A 618 -16.18 -30.06 18.62
N ALA A 619 -15.99 -30.48 17.36
CA ALA A 619 -16.99 -31.24 16.62
C ALA A 619 -17.26 -32.64 17.21
N GLU A 620 -16.28 -33.23 17.91
CA GLU A 620 -16.41 -34.52 18.60
C GLU A 620 -17.02 -34.38 20.02
N THR A 621 -16.94 -33.20 20.63
CA THR A 621 -17.30 -33.00 22.05
C THR A 621 -18.64 -32.30 22.24
N PHE A 622 -19.04 -31.44 21.30
CA PHE A 622 -20.22 -30.57 21.43
C PHE A 622 -21.23 -30.82 20.30
N THR A 623 -22.52 -30.66 20.59
CA THR A 623 -23.59 -30.80 19.60
C THR A 623 -23.58 -29.63 18.61
N ALA A 624 -23.49 -29.93 17.32
CA ALA A 624 -23.62 -28.93 16.26
C ALA A 624 -25.03 -28.35 16.19
N ARG A 625 -25.13 -27.02 16.07
CA ARG A 625 -26.37 -26.29 15.73
C ARG A 625 -26.16 -25.47 14.47
N THR A 626 -27.23 -25.15 13.77
CA THR A 626 -27.19 -24.28 12.59
C THR A 626 -28.05 -23.04 12.81
N ILE A 627 -27.44 -21.87 12.71
CA ILE A 627 -28.11 -20.56 12.81
C ILE A 627 -27.78 -19.76 11.56
N ASP A 628 -28.79 -19.27 10.85
CA ASP A 628 -28.65 -18.55 9.58
C ASP A 628 -27.73 -19.28 8.56
N GLY A 629 -27.78 -20.62 8.55
CA GLY A 629 -26.97 -21.46 7.66
C GLY A 629 -25.50 -21.64 8.08
N VAL A 630 -25.09 -21.09 9.23
CA VAL A 630 -23.74 -21.24 9.80
C VAL A 630 -23.78 -22.28 10.93
N THR A 631 -22.83 -23.22 10.90
CA THR A 631 -22.65 -24.19 11.99
C THR A 631 -22.00 -23.53 13.20
N VAL A 632 -22.62 -23.70 14.37
CA VAL A 632 -22.13 -23.21 15.66
C VAL A 632 -22.19 -24.33 16.71
N TYR A 633 -21.27 -24.28 17.66
CA TYR A 633 -21.21 -25.18 18.82
C TYR A 633 -21.24 -24.33 20.08
N ASP A 634 -22.15 -24.64 21.00
CA ASP A 634 -22.22 -24.01 22.31
C ASP A 634 -21.23 -24.70 23.24
N LEU A 635 -20.15 -24.01 23.60
CA LEU A 635 -19.05 -24.56 24.40
C LEU A 635 -19.34 -24.54 25.90
N THR A 636 -20.49 -24.00 26.30
CA THR A 636 -20.95 -23.95 27.71
C THR A 636 -21.97 -25.03 28.03
N ALA A 637 -22.52 -25.67 26.99
CA ALA A 637 -23.38 -26.84 27.12
C ALA A 637 -22.59 -28.06 27.66
N PRO A 638 -23.26 -29.01 28.34
CA PRO A 638 -22.62 -30.27 28.74
C PRO A 638 -22.02 -30.98 27.53
N ALA A 639 -20.77 -31.43 27.66
CA ALA A 639 -20.13 -32.28 26.64
C ALA A 639 -20.88 -33.62 26.50
N GLU A 640 -20.93 -34.17 25.28
CA GLU A 640 -21.57 -35.46 24.97
C GLU A 640 -20.78 -36.69 25.47
#